data_AF-A0AAD4GUA6-F1
#
_entry.id   AF-A0AAD4GUA6-F1
#
_cell.length_a   1.000
_cell.length_b   1.000
_cell.length_c   1.000
_cell.angle_alpha   90.00
_cell.angle_beta   90.00
_cell.angle_gamma   90.00
#
_symmetry.space_group_name_H-M   'P 1'
#
loop_
_entity.id
_entity.type
_entity.pdbx_description
1 polymer ?
#
loop_
_entity_poly.entity_id
_entity_poly.type
_entity_poly.pdbx_seq_one_letter_code
_entity_poly.pdbx_strand_id
1 'polypeptide(L)'
;MLRRVRRPRGSSCPAAGQAAGKTPAVFIDPPAWVRQYGRERHGRLYKTGDLVRYDPSDGSLEIHGRKDSQIKLHGQRIELGEIEHHMRRHFQAYLDVVVDLVRPPSRDAMLTGFVSRGSADQPNDLLFQVPDDGFRATVQAVLASLRDALPSYMVPSDILLVSHLPMSSSAKVDRRALCSQAAQLDPIHRRKYSSVLNMHHDRPSTPLEEALQRLWATELGLSCEEIGVFESPTIRTLAARVAGASEHSSPLAPALPFRIPSSLTSELLHSCDLKADDLEGEFLPVTSFQRKSLGQKCKHIVFELPQIVDHARLEKAWAAVCQKHAALRSVYVSHRDQVYQGFRQQVSQTIIPIQSALPDALDAYLRRFCDEEAERAIPNGGSHVRLTRITSTARDLLVMQINHVVYDAFSRPIILRELESAYAGHLEPRSQFPDIPEYMSLWAARNQSPEAIGFWQDYLKGAEMTPSPFLPATRIENEEVTMVFAMALLPTLTPPSGLTAACFIRAATALVLSHLTGCNDGRDLPLKHIDKLLGCTMAEPPTQILIPQGGTVLDLLRHSQHQYAKRIPHETIEWDHIIKHATSWPAGTKCVSTLVVAPAPAPSLTIGGHECPSKEVFHGTLDDIYIELMGSATDPSPLAIFGPTSLISQEEANTLAEKLGKVIRQFNSMPEELLSAIEF
;
A
#
# COMPACT_ATOMS: atom_id res chain seq x y z
N MET A 1 35.20 10.72 -0.25
CA MET A 1 35.45 12.16 -0.43
C MET A 1 35.47 12.84 0.95
N LEU A 2 36.02 14.06 1.09
CA LEU A 2 36.09 14.80 2.37
C LEU A 2 35.34 16.13 2.27
N ARG A 3 34.34 16.38 3.15
CA ARG A 3 33.53 17.62 3.15
C ARG A 3 33.77 18.45 4.41
N ARG A 4 33.86 19.78 4.30
CA ARG A 4 34.04 20.69 5.45
C ARG A 4 32.70 20.96 6.14
N VAL A 5 32.69 21.04 7.47
CA VAL A 5 31.57 21.55 8.26
C VAL A 5 31.95 22.91 8.88
N ARG A 6 31.11 23.94 8.69
CA ARG A 6 31.28 25.26 9.35
C ARG A 6 30.47 25.29 10.65
N ARG A 7 31.06 25.76 11.76
CA ARG A 7 30.28 26.15 12.96
C ARG A 7 29.59 27.50 12.69
N PRO A 8 28.32 27.70 13.12
CA PRO A 8 27.70 29.02 13.10
C PRO A 8 28.37 29.94 14.12
N ARG A 9 28.52 31.23 13.81
CA ARG A 9 28.97 32.29 14.75
C ARG A 9 27.78 33.18 15.11
N GLY A 10 27.41 33.17 16.40
CA GLY A 10 26.83 34.31 17.14
C GLY A 10 25.31 34.53 17.10
N SER A 11 24.58 34.02 18.10
CA SER A 11 23.70 34.76 19.05
C SER A 11 22.89 33.78 19.92
N SER A 12 22.67 34.18 21.18
CA SER A 12 22.36 33.39 22.38
C SER A 12 20.90 32.98 22.60
N CYS A 13 20.65 31.70 22.93
CA CYS A 13 19.79 31.20 24.04
C CYS A 13 19.92 29.66 24.19
N PRO A 14 19.64 29.07 25.38
CA PRO A 14 20.48 28.01 25.95
C PRO A 14 19.90 26.59 25.90
N ALA A 15 20.81 25.64 26.17
CA ALA A 15 20.64 24.25 26.62
C ALA A 15 20.16 23.20 25.60
N ALA A 16 21.14 22.40 25.19
CA ALA A 16 21.01 21.16 24.46
C ALA A 16 20.31 20.06 25.27
N GLY A 17 19.28 19.46 24.68
CA GLY A 17 18.90 18.06 24.90
C GLY A 17 19.56 17.20 23.83
N GLN A 18 20.46 16.33 24.29
CA GLN A 18 21.26 15.31 23.60
C GLN A 18 20.70 14.77 22.26
N ALA A 19 21.41 15.09 21.16
CA ALA A 19 21.52 14.20 20.00
C ALA A 19 22.84 13.42 20.09
N ALA A 20 22.94 12.54 21.10
CA ALA A 20 24.06 11.63 21.29
C ALA A 20 23.75 10.30 20.59
N GLY A 21 24.40 10.03 19.46
CA GLY A 21 24.24 8.75 18.76
C GLY A 21 25.09 8.50 17.51
N LYS A 22 26.07 9.34 17.16
CA LYS A 22 27.02 9.04 16.07
C LYS A 22 28.47 9.33 16.47
N THR A 23 29.29 8.29 16.38
CA THR A 23 30.65 8.12 16.92
C THR A 23 31.68 9.14 16.37
N PRO A 24 32.64 9.63 17.18
CA PRO A 24 33.68 10.60 16.78
C PRO A 24 34.62 10.21 15.61
N ALA A 25 34.52 8.98 15.08
CA ALA A 25 35.41 8.41 14.07
C ALA A 25 35.22 8.94 12.63
N VAL A 26 34.11 9.63 12.34
CA VAL A 26 33.76 10.04 10.95
C VAL A 26 34.39 11.37 10.53
N PHE A 27 34.78 12.21 11.49
CA PHE A 27 35.47 13.47 11.17
C PHE A 27 36.94 13.40 11.55
N ILE A 28 37.82 13.64 10.58
CA ILE A 28 39.27 13.62 10.73
C ILE A 28 39.86 15.02 10.69
N ASP A 29 41.05 15.16 11.25
CA ASP A 29 41.88 16.33 10.99
C ASP A 29 42.35 16.35 9.54
N PRO A 30 42.55 17.54 8.94
CA PRO A 30 42.93 17.66 7.55
C PRO A 30 44.29 16.97 7.29
N PRO A 31 44.35 15.97 6.38
CA PRO A 31 45.59 15.30 6.04
C PRO A 31 46.64 16.26 5.48
N ALA A 32 47.92 15.92 5.61
CA ALA A 32 49.05 16.77 5.19
C ALA A 32 48.94 17.23 3.72
N TRP A 33 48.39 16.40 2.83
CA TRP A 33 48.22 16.76 1.42
C TRP A 33 47.23 17.89 1.17
N VAL A 34 46.28 18.14 2.08
CA VAL A 34 45.32 19.25 1.95
C VAL A 34 46.03 20.60 2.06
N ARG A 35 47.18 20.67 2.74
CA ARG A 35 48.01 21.88 2.87
C ARG A 35 48.62 22.33 1.54
N GLN A 36 48.73 21.42 0.58
CA GLN A 36 49.30 21.65 -0.75
C GLN A 36 48.39 22.55 -1.63
N TYR A 37 47.09 22.61 -1.33
CA TYR A 37 46.08 23.28 -2.15
C TYR A 37 45.72 24.69 -1.67
N GLY A 38 46.68 25.40 -1.04
CA GLY A 38 46.66 26.86 -0.86
C GLY A 38 45.46 27.40 -0.07
N ARG A 39 45.58 27.41 1.26
CA ARG A 39 44.98 28.30 2.28
C ARG A 39 45.03 27.54 3.61
N GLU A 40 45.41 28.19 4.71
CA GLU A 40 45.27 27.63 6.05
C GLU A 40 43.78 27.41 6.37
N ARG A 41 43.27 26.26 5.95
CA ARG A 41 41.86 25.89 6.04
C ARG A 41 41.62 25.20 7.38
N HIS A 42 41.43 25.98 8.43
CA HIS A 42 41.08 25.44 9.76
C HIS A 42 39.65 24.84 9.76
N GLY A 43 39.56 23.53 10.07
CA GLY A 43 38.31 22.78 10.28
C GLY A 43 38.47 21.26 10.09
N ARG A 44 37.68 20.46 10.81
CA ARG A 44 37.62 18.99 10.63
C ARG A 44 36.99 18.64 9.28
N LEU A 45 37.45 17.55 8.68
CA LEU A 45 36.94 17.00 7.42
C LEU A 45 36.04 15.80 7.70
N TYR A 46 34.88 15.76 7.08
CA TYR A 46 33.93 14.65 7.16
C TYR A 46 34.22 13.60 6.08
N LYS A 47 34.43 12.33 6.48
CA LYS A 47 34.53 11.19 5.56
C LYS A 47 33.15 10.88 4.98
N THR A 48 32.94 11.13 3.69
CA THR A 48 31.65 10.90 3.03
C THR A 48 31.34 9.43 2.75
N GLY A 49 32.38 8.59 2.69
CA GLY A 49 32.26 7.19 2.27
C GLY A 49 32.32 6.99 0.75
N ASP A 50 32.23 8.05 -0.06
CA ASP A 50 32.24 7.93 -1.52
C ASP A 50 33.66 7.80 -2.09
N LEU A 51 33.84 6.87 -3.02
CA LEU A 51 35.00 6.76 -3.90
C LEU A 51 34.80 7.71 -5.07
N VAL A 52 35.71 8.67 -5.20
CA VAL A 52 35.69 9.68 -6.26
C VAL A 52 37.06 9.76 -6.90
N ARG A 53 37.08 9.97 -8.21
CA ARG A 53 38.29 10.19 -9.00
C ARG A 53 38.27 11.63 -9.51
N TYR A 54 39.39 12.32 -9.37
CA TYR A 54 39.56 13.66 -9.92
C TYR A 54 40.01 13.53 -11.37
N ASP A 55 39.30 14.20 -12.29
CA ASP A 55 39.76 14.34 -13.67
C ASP A 55 40.69 15.56 -13.77
N PRO A 56 41.98 15.38 -14.10
CA PRO A 56 42.93 16.50 -14.17
C PRO A 56 42.68 17.44 -15.35
N SER A 57 41.90 17.06 -16.35
CA SER A 57 41.74 17.80 -17.61
C SER A 57 40.73 18.94 -17.52
N ASP A 58 39.62 18.73 -16.81
CA ASP A 58 38.53 19.71 -16.64
C ASP A 58 38.24 20.05 -15.18
N GLY A 59 38.91 19.37 -14.24
CA GLY A 59 38.74 19.55 -12.80
C GLY A 59 37.44 18.97 -12.24
N SER A 60 36.72 18.15 -13.01
CA SER A 60 35.52 17.45 -12.56
C SER A 60 35.85 16.31 -11.59
N LEU A 61 34.83 15.92 -10.81
CA LEU A 61 34.91 14.80 -9.89
C LEU A 61 33.97 13.70 -10.39
N GLU A 62 34.55 12.59 -10.82
CA GLU A 62 33.81 11.40 -11.22
C GLU A 62 33.54 10.53 -9.99
N ILE A 63 32.27 10.18 -9.75
CA ILE A 63 31.86 9.37 -8.59
C ILE A 63 31.86 7.90 -9.00
N HIS A 64 32.74 7.10 -8.39
CA HIS A 64 32.94 5.67 -8.69
C HIS A 64 32.10 4.74 -7.81
N GLY A 65 31.46 5.27 -6.77
CA GLY A 65 30.58 4.51 -5.87
C GLY A 65 30.90 4.77 -4.40
N ARG A 66 30.45 3.87 -3.52
CA ARG A 66 30.76 3.93 -2.09
C ARG A 66 31.86 2.93 -1.71
N LYS A 67 32.69 3.30 -0.74
CA LYS A 67 33.76 2.44 -0.20
C LYS A 67 33.20 1.27 0.61
N ASP A 68 32.02 1.44 1.19
CA ASP A 68 31.29 0.43 1.95
C ASP A 68 30.25 -0.27 1.04
N SER A 69 30.11 -1.59 1.19
CA SER A 69 29.23 -2.48 0.38
C SER A 69 27.75 -2.32 0.73
N GLN A 70 27.31 -1.07 0.91
CA GLN A 70 25.97 -0.74 1.34
C GLN A 70 25.00 -0.70 0.17
N ILE A 71 23.90 -1.42 0.29
CA ILE A 71 22.83 -1.44 -0.72
C ILE A 71 21.54 -0.85 -0.16
N LYS A 72 20.65 -0.42 -1.06
CA LYS A 72 19.28 -0.05 -0.71
C LYS A 72 18.32 -1.14 -1.19
N LEU A 73 17.51 -1.68 -0.29
CA LEU A 73 16.46 -2.65 -0.58
C LEU A 73 15.18 -2.21 0.12
N HIS A 74 14.09 -2.02 -0.64
CA HIS A 74 12.79 -1.53 -0.13
C HIS A 74 12.90 -0.29 0.77
N GLY A 75 13.72 0.70 0.35
CA GLY A 75 13.96 1.93 1.11
C GLY A 75 14.96 1.80 2.27
N GLN A 76 15.36 0.59 2.64
CA GLN A 76 16.25 0.33 3.77
C GLN A 76 17.71 0.27 3.34
N ARG A 77 18.60 0.83 4.17
CA ARG A 77 20.04 0.85 3.94
C ARG A 77 20.66 -0.37 4.63
N ILE A 78 21.16 -1.32 3.84
CA ILE A 78 21.65 -2.61 4.31
C ILE A 78 23.17 -2.67 4.18
N GLU A 79 23.84 -3.05 5.27
CA GLU A 79 25.28 -3.33 5.33
C GLU A 79 25.55 -4.80 4.99
N LEU A 80 25.86 -5.10 3.73
CA LEU A 80 26.06 -6.50 3.31
C LEU A 80 27.16 -7.22 4.11
N GLY A 81 28.19 -6.49 4.54
CA GLY A 81 29.31 -7.04 5.31
C GLY A 81 28.91 -7.56 6.70
N GLU A 82 27.85 -7.01 7.30
CA GLU A 82 27.33 -7.47 8.60
C GLU A 82 26.66 -8.83 8.45
N ILE A 83 25.82 -8.99 7.42
CA ILE A 83 25.16 -10.26 7.11
C ILE A 83 26.19 -11.34 6.78
N GLU A 84 27.17 -11.00 5.94
CA GLU A 84 28.28 -11.92 5.63
C GLU A 84 29.08 -12.32 6.87
N HIS A 85 29.32 -11.38 7.80
CA HIS A 85 30.02 -11.67 9.05
C HIS A 85 29.27 -12.70 9.90
N HIS A 86 27.95 -12.51 10.05
CA HIS A 86 27.11 -13.47 10.79
C HIS A 86 27.04 -14.83 10.11
N MET A 87 26.91 -14.88 8.77
CA MET A 87 26.91 -16.13 8.02
C MET A 87 28.25 -16.89 8.13
N ARG A 88 29.39 -16.20 8.01
CA ARG A 88 30.73 -16.81 8.12
C ARG A 88 30.97 -17.49 9.46
N ARG A 89 30.34 -17.01 10.54
CA ARG A 89 30.49 -17.60 11.88
C ARG A 89 29.88 -19.00 12.00
N HIS A 90 28.90 -19.33 11.15
CA HIS A 90 28.20 -20.62 11.15
C HIS A 90 28.70 -21.57 10.07
N PHE A 91 29.14 -21.04 8.93
CA PHE A 91 29.81 -21.82 7.89
C PHE A 91 31.31 -22.03 8.22
N GLN A 92 31.61 -22.70 9.34
CA GLN A 92 32.97 -22.82 9.92
C GLN A 92 33.93 -23.78 9.15
N ALA A 93 33.55 -24.29 7.99
CA ALA A 93 34.37 -25.22 7.22
C ALA A 93 34.53 -24.74 5.77
N TYR A 94 35.62 -24.03 5.46
CA TYR A 94 36.10 -23.73 4.10
C TYR A 94 35.08 -23.14 3.12
N LEU A 95 34.13 -22.35 3.62
CA LEU A 95 33.05 -21.78 2.83
C LEU A 95 33.22 -20.26 2.69
N ASP A 96 33.55 -19.79 1.49
CA ASP A 96 33.50 -18.35 1.21
C ASP A 96 32.04 -17.90 1.10
N VAL A 97 31.69 -16.83 1.82
CA VAL A 97 30.34 -16.27 1.85
C VAL A 97 30.33 -14.88 1.25
N VAL A 98 29.38 -14.67 0.33
CA VAL A 98 29.08 -13.38 -0.29
C VAL A 98 27.58 -13.16 -0.25
N VAL A 99 27.14 -12.00 0.20
CA VAL A 99 25.71 -11.62 0.16
C VAL A 99 25.54 -10.45 -0.79
N ASP A 100 24.56 -10.52 -1.68
CA ASP A 100 24.26 -9.43 -2.59
C ASP A 100 22.80 -9.45 -3.05
N LEU A 101 22.40 -8.39 -3.77
CA LEU A 101 21.05 -8.20 -4.28
C LEU A 101 20.92 -8.80 -5.69
N VAL A 102 20.04 -9.78 -5.83
CA VAL A 102 19.68 -10.39 -7.12
C VAL A 102 18.38 -9.75 -7.61
N ARG A 103 18.32 -9.40 -8.90
CA ARG A 103 17.14 -8.78 -9.54
C ARG A 103 16.66 -9.64 -10.71
N PRO A 104 15.78 -10.64 -10.46
CA PRO A 104 15.20 -11.45 -11.52
C PRO A 104 14.26 -10.61 -12.41
N PRO A 105 14.09 -10.94 -13.71
CA PRO A 105 13.17 -10.19 -14.59
C PRO A 105 11.69 -10.28 -14.18
N SER A 106 11.31 -11.35 -13.48
CA SER A 106 9.92 -11.70 -13.17
C SER A 106 9.54 -11.49 -11.69
N ARG A 107 10.45 -10.97 -10.85
CA ARG A 107 10.25 -10.79 -9.41
C ARG A 107 10.98 -9.56 -8.88
N ASP A 108 10.54 -9.08 -7.72
CA ASP A 108 11.25 -8.04 -6.98
C ASP A 108 12.68 -8.45 -6.60
N ALA A 109 13.51 -7.44 -6.37
CA ALA A 109 14.89 -7.62 -5.94
C ALA A 109 14.93 -8.39 -4.61
N MET A 110 15.82 -9.38 -4.52
CA MET A 110 15.93 -10.26 -3.35
C MET A 110 17.36 -10.35 -2.85
N LEU A 111 17.51 -10.35 -1.53
CA LEU A 111 18.79 -10.54 -0.88
C LEU A 111 19.17 -12.02 -0.92
N THR A 112 20.27 -12.37 -1.59
CA THR A 112 20.71 -13.75 -1.78
C THR A 112 22.10 -13.95 -1.20
N GLY A 113 22.26 -15.00 -0.39
CA GLY A 113 23.56 -15.47 0.06
C GLY A 113 24.17 -16.49 -0.92
N PHE A 114 25.43 -16.34 -1.26
CA PHE A 114 26.21 -17.27 -2.07
C PHE A 114 27.30 -17.88 -1.20
N VAL A 115 27.37 -19.22 -1.20
CA VAL A 115 28.31 -19.96 -0.36
C VAL A 115 29.10 -20.94 -1.23
N SER A 116 30.43 -20.92 -1.15
CA SER A 116 31.34 -21.73 -2.00
C SER A 116 32.19 -22.68 -1.17
N ARG A 117 32.19 -23.99 -1.46
CA ARG A 117 32.90 -25.06 -0.69
C ARG A 117 34.44 -25.07 -0.78
N GLY A 118 35.05 -24.08 -1.43
CA GLY A 118 36.50 -23.87 -1.40
C GLY A 118 37.38 -24.97 -2.03
N SER A 119 36.82 -26.03 -2.62
CA SER A 119 37.58 -27.05 -3.36
C SER A 119 37.20 -27.00 -4.85
N ALA A 120 38.15 -26.55 -5.66
CA ALA A 120 38.08 -26.56 -7.11
C ALA A 120 38.42 -27.96 -7.67
N ASP A 121 37.85 -29.03 -7.09
CA ASP A 121 38.01 -30.36 -7.65
C ASP A 121 36.88 -30.62 -8.65
N GLN A 122 37.25 -30.32 -9.90
CA GLN A 122 36.54 -30.47 -11.18
C GLN A 122 35.80 -29.20 -11.69
N PRO A 123 36.14 -28.73 -12.90
CA PRO A 123 35.39 -27.69 -13.58
C PRO A 123 34.06 -28.27 -14.02
N ASN A 124 33.06 -28.20 -13.14
CA ASN A 124 31.69 -28.41 -13.52
C ASN A 124 31.22 -27.12 -14.23
N ASP A 125 30.69 -27.22 -15.45
CA ASP A 125 30.24 -26.07 -16.25
C ASP A 125 29.13 -25.24 -15.55
N LEU A 126 28.52 -25.78 -14.50
CA LEU A 126 27.44 -25.15 -13.76
C LEU A 126 27.96 -24.44 -12.49
N LEU A 127 27.72 -23.12 -12.41
CA LEU A 127 28.06 -22.30 -11.23
C LEU A 127 27.28 -22.74 -9.98
N PHE A 128 25.99 -23.06 -10.13
CA PHE A 128 25.09 -23.40 -9.03
C PHE A 128 25.05 -24.90 -8.79
N GLN A 129 25.19 -25.30 -7.53
CA GLN A 129 25.17 -26.69 -7.11
C GLN A 129 23.88 -27.01 -6.37
N VAL A 130 23.40 -28.25 -6.49
CA VAL A 130 22.27 -28.74 -5.71
C VAL A 130 22.77 -28.97 -4.28
N PRO A 131 22.15 -28.36 -3.26
CA PRO A 131 22.59 -28.53 -1.88
C PRO A 131 22.20 -29.91 -1.32
N ASP A 132 23.14 -30.56 -0.65
CA ASP A 132 22.89 -31.78 0.14
C ASP A 132 22.24 -31.48 1.49
N ASP A 133 21.71 -32.51 2.15
CA ASP A 133 20.97 -32.38 3.41
C ASP A 133 21.81 -31.75 4.54
N GLY A 134 23.12 -32.04 4.55
CA GLY A 134 24.04 -31.42 5.51
C GLY A 134 24.15 -29.91 5.31
N PHE A 135 24.25 -29.45 4.07
CA PHE A 135 24.25 -28.02 3.75
C PHE A 135 22.92 -27.36 4.10
N ARG A 136 21.79 -28.03 3.83
CA ARG A 136 20.44 -27.54 4.16
C ARG A 136 20.25 -27.34 5.66
N ALA A 137 20.65 -28.32 6.47
CA ALA A 137 20.61 -28.22 7.93
C ALA A 137 21.47 -27.06 8.45
N THR A 138 22.64 -26.84 7.83
CA THR A 138 23.51 -25.71 8.17
C THR A 138 22.86 -24.37 7.82
N VAL A 139 22.24 -24.26 6.63
CA VAL A 139 21.49 -23.07 6.20
C VAL A 139 20.34 -22.75 7.17
N GLN A 140 19.63 -23.75 7.68
CA GLN A 140 18.59 -23.54 8.68
C GLN A 140 19.12 -22.90 9.96
N ALA A 141 20.21 -23.45 10.51
CA ALA A 141 20.85 -22.89 11.71
C ALA A 141 21.33 -21.45 11.48
N VAL A 142 21.88 -21.16 10.29
CA VAL A 142 22.31 -19.81 9.90
C VAL A 142 21.12 -18.85 9.86
N LEU A 143 20.02 -19.22 9.19
CA LEU A 143 18.84 -18.35 9.09
C LEU A 143 18.17 -18.10 10.45
N ALA A 144 18.10 -19.11 11.32
CA ALA A 144 17.61 -18.94 12.69
C ALA A 144 18.48 -17.93 13.46
N SER A 145 19.80 -18.10 13.44
CA SER A 145 20.71 -17.18 14.10
C SER A 145 20.70 -15.77 13.50
N LEU A 146 20.50 -15.62 12.19
CA LEU A 146 20.38 -14.31 11.55
C LEU A 146 19.09 -13.59 11.97
N ARG A 147 17.98 -14.30 12.14
CA ARG A 147 16.71 -13.72 12.62
C ARG A 147 16.79 -13.27 14.07
N ASP A 148 17.59 -13.95 14.89
CA ASP A 148 17.82 -13.57 16.28
C ASP A 148 18.76 -12.35 16.41
N ALA A 149 19.71 -12.20 15.48
CA ALA A 149 20.76 -11.19 15.56
C ALA A 149 20.50 -9.94 14.71
N LEU A 150 19.74 -10.04 13.62
CA LEU A 150 19.54 -8.99 12.64
C LEU A 150 18.05 -8.73 12.36
N PRO A 151 17.68 -7.50 11.98
CA PRO A 151 16.34 -7.20 11.50
C PRO A 151 15.92 -8.08 10.31
N SER A 152 14.63 -8.39 10.20
CA SER A 152 14.09 -9.33 9.19
C SER A 152 14.44 -8.97 7.74
N TYR A 153 14.58 -7.67 7.42
CA TYR A 153 14.94 -7.19 6.08
C TYR A 153 16.43 -7.41 5.71
N MET A 154 17.30 -7.70 6.70
CA MET A 154 18.70 -8.05 6.49
C MET A 154 18.92 -9.57 6.36
N VAL A 155 17.89 -10.38 6.60
CA VAL A 155 17.97 -11.84 6.49
C VAL A 155 17.82 -12.24 5.01
N PRO A 156 18.80 -12.94 4.40
CA PRO A 156 18.71 -13.37 3.01
C PRO A 156 17.46 -14.23 2.76
N SER A 157 16.74 -13.94 1.68
CA SER A 157 15.55 -14.67 1.28
C SER A 157 15.88 -16.04 0.66
N ASP A 158 17.13 -16.22 0.25
CA ASP A 158 17.63 -17.45 -0.35
C ASP A 158 19.13 -17.60 -0.11
N ILE A 159 19.61 -18.84 -0.03
CA ILE A 159 21.04 -19.17 0.08
C ILE A 159 21.37 -20.24 -0.94
N LEU A 160 22.27 -19.91 -1.87
CA LEU A 160 22.69 -20.75 -3.00
C LEU A 160 24.09 -21.29 -2.78
N LEU A 161 24.24 -22.60 -2.99
CA LEU A 161 25.54 -23.25 -3.03
C LEU A 161 26.15 -23.05 -4.42
N VAL A 162 27.37 -22.52 -4.48
CA VAL A 162 28.12 -22.32 -5.73
C VAL A 162 29.38 -23.17 -5.75
N SER A 163 29.85 -23.54 -6.94
CA SER A 163 31.10 -24.30 -7.14
C SER A 163 32.32 -23.47 -6.79
N HIS A 164 32.31 -22.20 -7.16
CA HIS A 164 33.35 -21.23 -6.84
C HIS A 164 32.75 -19.82 -6.85
N LEU A 165 33.43 -18.86 -6.21
CA LEU A 165 33.13 -17.45 -6.40
C LEU A 165 33.89 -16.95 -7.63
N PRO A 166 33.22 -16.46 -8.70
CA PRO A 166 33.91 -15.94 -9.87
C PRO A 166 34.72 -14.71 -9.49
N MET A 167 35.90 -14.58 -10.08
CA MET A 167 36.86 -13.51 -9.78
C MET A 167 37.02 -12.60 -10.99
N SER A 168 37.07 -11.29 -10.73
CA SER A 168 37.43 -10.27 -11.73
C SER A 168 38.92 -10.34 -12.09
N SER A 169 39.32 -9.65 -13.16
CA SER A 169 40.73 -9.47 -13.56
C SER A 169 41.62 -8.85 -12.47
N SER A 170 41.02 -8.25 -11.43
CA SER A 170 41.70 -7.70 -10.26
C SER A 170 41.83 -8.66 -9.06
N ALA A 171 41.52 -9.95 -9.25
CA ALA A 171 41.49 -10.97 -8.19
C ALA A 171 40.54 -10.62 -7.02
N LYS A 172 39.45 -9.91 -7.30
CA LYS A 172 38.32 -9.68 -6.38
C LYS A 172 37.09 -10.42 -6.86
N VAL A 173 36.22 -10.86 -5.94
CA VAL A 173 34.95 -11.51 -6.29
C VAL A 173 34.12 -10.63 -7.22
N ASP A 174 33.73 -11.18 -8.36
CA ASP A 174 32.83 -10.56 -9.32
C ASP A 174 31.36 -10.78 -8.93
N ARG A 175 30.89 -9.91 -8.03
CA ARG A 175 29.51 -9.92 -7.53
C ARG A 175 28.48 -9.66 -8.65
N ARG A 176 28.88 -8.91 -9.69
CA ARG A 176 28.01 -8.60 -10.83
C ARG A 176 27.76 -9.85 -11.67
N ALA A 177 28.80 -10.64 -11.93
CA ALA A 177 28.66 -11.92 -12.61
C ALA A 177 27.77 -12.91 -11.83
N LEU A 178 27.99 -13.04 -10.51
CA LEU A 178 27.16 -13.86 -9.62
C LEU A 178 25.67 -13.47 -9.69
N CYS A 179 25.36 -12.19 -9.48
CA CYS A 179 23.98 -11.73 -9.49
C CYS A 179 23.33 -11.87 -10.87
N SER A 180 24.07 -11.63 -11.95
CA SER A 180 23.55 -11.78 -13.33
C SER A 180 23.17 -13.23 -13.63
N GLN A 181 24.02 -14.19 -13.26
CA GLN A 181 23.72 -15.61 -13.48
C GLN A 181 22.58 -16.08 -12.56
N ALA A 182 22.53 -15.62 -11.30
CA ALA A 182 21.46 -15.95 -10.38
C ALA A 182 20.09 -15.36 -10.80
N ALA A 183 20.09 -14.20 -11.48
CA ALA A 183 18.89 -13.56 -12.02
C ALA A 183 18.35 -14.25 -13.28
N GLN A 184 19.20 -14.96 -14.03
CA GLN A 184 18.83 -15.72 -15.22
C GLN A 184 18.25 -17.11 -14.90
N LEU A 185 18.35 -17.56 -13.65
CA LEU A 185 17.67 -18.78 -13.22
C LEU A 185 16.15 -18.57 -13.28
N ASP A 186 15.48 -19.30 -14.16
CA ASP A 186 14.02 -19.41 -14.16
C ASP A 186 13.52 -19.78 -12.73
N PRO A 187 12.38 -19.22 -12.27
CA PRO A 187 11.72 -19.62 -11.02
C PRO A 187 11.70 -21.13 -10.72
N ILE A 188 11.53 -21.98 -11.73
CA ILE A 188 11.51 -23.45 -11.60
C ILE A 188 12.94 -23.98 -11.34
N HIS A 189 13.91 -23.57 -12.15
CA HIS A 189 15.31 -23.98 -11.99
C HIS A 189 15.93 -23.46 -10.70
N ARG A 190 15.52 -22.28 -10.22
CA ARG A 190 15.99 -21.72 -8.95
C ARG A 190 15.58 -22.57 -7.75
N ARG A 191 14.40 -23.20 -7.78
CA ARG A 191 13.98 -24.13 -6.70
C ARG A 191 14.97 -25.26 -6.51
N LYS A 192 15.45 -25.85 -7.62
CA LYS A 192 16.45 -26.95 -7.59
C LYS A 192 17.70 -26.59 -6.79
N TYR A 193 18.18 -25.35 -6.91
CA TYR A 193 19.41 -24.88 -6.26
C TYR A 193 19.18 -24.17 -4.92
N SER A 194 17.93 -23.84 -4.59
CA SER A 194 17.60 -23.16 -3.35
C SER A 194 17.74 -24.09 -2.15
N SER A 195 18.51 -23.63 -1.16
CA SER A 195 18.68 -24.34 0.11
C SER A 195 17.54 -24.05 1.09
N VAL A 196 16.70 -23.05 0.79
CA VAL A 196 15.58 -22.59 1.63
C VAL A 196 14.25 -23.13 1.13
N LEU A 197 14.03 -23.19 -0.19
CA LEU A 197 12.76 -23.62 -0.79
C LEU A 197 12.55 -25.14 -0.83
N ASN A 198 13.63 -25.92 -0.73
CA ASN A 198 13.63 -27.39 -0.79
C ASN A 198 13.79 -28.03 0.60
N MET A 199 13.44 -27.32 1.67
CA MET A 199 13.58 -27.82 3.03
C MET A 199 12.57 -28.92 3.41
N HIS A 200 11.50 -29.13 2.62
CA HIS A 200 10.50 -30.18 2.87
C HIS A 200 10.24 -30.98 1.58
N HIS A 201 11.04 -32.02 1.39
CA HIS A 201 10.76 -33.10 0.44
C HIS A 201 10.20 -34.31 1.19
N ASP A 202 9.20 -34.08 2.04
CA ASP A 202 8.43 -35.21 2.54
C ASP A 202 7.55 -35.73 1.40
N ARG A 203 7.56 -37.06 1.22
CA ARG A 203 6.65 -37.73 0.28
C ARG A 203 5.22 -37.56 0.81
N PRO A 204 4.22 -37.38 -0.06
CA PRO A 204 2.82 -37.39 0.36
C PRO A 204 2.55 -38.66 1.16
N SER A 205 2.17 -38.46 2.42
CA SER A 205 1.97 -39.50 3.42
C SER A 205 0.48 -39.85 3.59
N THR A 206 -0.40 -39.00 3.04
CA THR A 206 -1.84 -39.21 3.02
C THR A 206 -2.40 -39.26 1.59
N PRO A 207 -3.48 -40.03 1.34
CA PRO A 207 -4.13 -40.08 0.02
C PRO A 207 -4.57 -38.70 -0.52
N LEU A 208 -4.85 -37.74 0.37
CA LEU A 208 -5.21 -36.36 0.02
C LEU A 208 -4.00 -35.54 -0.46
N GLU A 209 -2.83 -35.74 0.15
CA GLU A 209 -1.58 -35.12 -0.30
C GLU A 209 -1.18 -35.64 -1.68
N GLU A 210 -1.35 -36.94 -1.96
CA GLU A 210 -1.13 -37.50 -3.30
C GLU A 210 -2.11 -36.97 -4.35
N ALA A 211 -3.36 -36.70 -3.96
CA ALA A 211 -4.36 -36.13 -4.85
C ALA A 211 -4.06 -34.66 -5.18
N LEU A 212 -3.63 -33.87 -4.19
CA LEU A 212 -3.20 -32.48 -4.37
C LEU A 212 -1.93 -32.37 -5.21
N GLN A 213 -0.96 -33.25 -4.97
CA GLN A 213 0.27 -33.34 -5.74
C GLN A 213 -0.03 -33.59 -7.22
N ARG A 214 -0.94 -34.52 -7.53
CA ARG A 214 -1.37 -34.82 -8.91
C ARG A 214 -2.09 -33.66 -9.60
N LEU A 215 -2.98 -32.97 -8.88
CA LEU A 215 -3.70 -31.81 -9.42
C LEU A 215 -2.74 -30.66 -9.76
N TRP A 216 -1.81 -30.35 -8.86
CA TRP A 216 -0.81 -29.31 -9.10
C TRP A 216 0.23 -29.70 -10.15
N ALA A 217 0.60 -30.98 -10.24
CA ALA A 217 1.44 -31.49 -11.33
C ALA A 217 0.78 -31.25 -12.69
N THR A 218 -0.53 -31.48 -12.77
CA THR A 218 -1.30 -31.29 -14.01
C THR A 218 -1.43 -29.82 -14.39
N GLU A 219 -1.82 -28.95 -13.46
CA GLU A 219 -2.03 -27.51 -13.73
C GLU A 219 -0.73 -26.74 -14.00
N LEU A 220 0.39 -27.19 -13.40
CA LEU A 220 1.71 -26.55 -13.57
C LEU A 220 2.55 -27.22 -14.66
N GLY A 221 2.08 -28.31 -15.28
CA GLY A 221 2.80 -29.05 -16.31
C GLY A 221 4.07 -29.75 -15.82
N LEU A 222 4.10 -30.19 -14.57
CA LEU A 222 5.24 -30.84 -13.91
C LEU A 222 4.94 -32.31 -13.59
N SER A 223 5.96 -33.10 -13.29
CA SER A 223 5.79 -34.46 -12.75
C SER A 223 5.51 -34.44 -11.25
N CYS A 224 4.81 -35.45 -10.73
CA CYS A 224 4.45 -35.51 -9.31
C CYS A 224 5.68 -35.58 -8.39
N GLU A 225 6.78 -36.16 -8.88
CA GLU A 225 8.06 -36.28 -8.16
C GLU A 225 8.73 -34.92 -7.91
N GLU A 226 8.33 -33.89 -8.66
CA GLU A 226 8.86 -32.52 -8.58
C GLU A 226 8.07 -31.62 -7.59
N ILE A 227 7.06 -32.15 -6.91
CA ILE A 227 6.19 -31.41 -5.98
C ILE A 227 6.34 -31.99 -4.56
N GLY A 228 6.99 -31.25 -3.65
CA GLY A 228 7.15 -31.64 -2.23
C GLY A 228 5.95 -31.29 -1.34
N VAL A 229 5.83 -31.96 -0.18
CA VAL A 229 4.82 -31.67 0.86
C VAL A 229 5.29 -30.53 1.77
N PHE A 230 4.40 -29.60 2.10
CA PHE A 230 4.68 -28.40 2.88
C PHE A 230 4.68 -28.70 4.40
N GLU A 231 5.71 -28.28 5.17
CA GLU A 231 5.76 -28.40 6.65
C GLU A 231 4.69 -27.56 7.38
N SER A 232 4.00 -26.68 6.68
CA SER A 232 2.89 -25.91 7.24
C SER A 232 1.75 -25.87 6.22
N PRO A 233 0.57 -26.39 6.56
CA PRO A 233 -0.47 -26.67 5.58
C PRO A 233 -1.15 -25.36 5.21
N THR A 234 -0.94 -24.90 3.98
CA THR A 234 -1.57 -23.68 3.47
C THR A 234 -2.90 -23.96 2.76
N ILE A 235 -3.83 -23.03 2.98
CA ILE A 235 -5.14 -22.80 2.34
C ILE A 235 -6.19 -23.95 2.44
N ARG A 236 -5.84 -25.23 2.60
CA ARG A 236 -6.82 -26.35 2.56
C ARG A 236 -6.93 -27.25 3.81
N THR A 237 -6.01 -27.25 4.79
CA THR A 237 -6.42 -27.62 6.18
C THR A 237 -7.63 -26.79 6.62
N LEU A 238 -7.70 -25.57 6.10
CA LEU A 238 -8.79 -24.60 6.18
C LEU A 238 -10.06 -24.98 5.40
N ALA A 239 -9.96 -25.60 4.22
CA ALA A 239 -11.13 -25.91 3.40
C ALA A 239 -11.66 -27.34 3.61
N ALA A 240 -11.20 -28.09 4.61
CA ALA A 240 -11.68 -29.45 4.91
C ALA A 240 -11.74 -29.76 6.42
N ARG A 241 -12.06 -28.75 7.23
CA ARG A 241 -13.20 -28.94 8.15
C ARG A 241 -14.55 -28.93 7.39
N VAL A 242 -14.56 -28.63 6.09
CA VAL A 242 -15.75 -28.44 5.24
C VAL A 242 -16.55 -29.73 4.93
N ALA A 243 -16.13 -30.94 5.33
CA ALA A 243 -16.84 -32.16 4.90
C ALA A 243 -17.11 -33.21 5.99
N GLY A 244 -17.34 -32.80 7.24
CA GLY A 244 -17.89 -33.69 8.27
C GLY A 244 -19.41 -33.89 8.19
N ALA A 245 -20.14 -32.95 7.60
CA ALA A 245 -21.58 -33.07 7.41
C ALA A 245 -22.03 -32.26 6.19
N SER A 246 -22.52 -33.00 5.20
CA SER A 246 -23.53 -32.61 4.21
C SER A 246 -23.24 -31.40 3.30
N GLU A 247 -22.92 -31.75 2.04
CA GLU A 247 -23.52 -31.17 0.83
C GLU A 247 -23.26 -29.69 0.45
N HIS A 248 -22.59 -29.54 -0.71
CA HIS A 248 -22.59 -28.38 -1.63
C HIS A 248 -21.67 -27.17 -1.31
N SER A 249 -20.36 -27.28 -1.59
CA SER A 249 -19.62 -26.12 -2.11
C SER A 249 -19.54 -26.22 -3.63
N SER A 250 -20.64 -25.86 -4.29
CA SER A 250 -20.60 -25.48 -5.70
C SER A 250 -19.59 -24.33 -5.88
N PRO A 251 -18.89 -24.19 -7.02
CA PRO A 251 -18.41 -22.85 -7.43
C PRO A 251 -19.59 -21.91 -7.21
N LEU A 252 -19.37 -20.74 -6.56
CA LEU A 252 -20.39 -19.71 -6.30
C LEU A 252 -21.42 -19.80 -7.42
N ALA A 253 -22.58 -20.40 -7.13
CA ALA A 253 -23.59 -20.58 -8.15
C ALA A 253 -23.78 -19.18 -8.75
N PRO A 254 -23.70 -19.00 -10.08
CA PRO A 254 -23.76 -17.67 -10.68
C PRO A 254 -25.00 -17.03 -10.10
N ALA A 255 -24.79 -16.07 -9.20
CA ALA A 255 -25.90 -15.44 -8.52
C ALA A 255 -26.73 -14.84 -9.64
N LEU A 256 -28.06 -15.05 -9.59
CA LEU A 256 -28.94 -14.54 -10.64
C LEU A 256 -28.54 -13.09 -10.89
N PRO A 257 -28.17 -12.72 -12.14
CA PRO A 257 -27.67 -11.39 -12.42
C PRO A 257 -28.71 -10.40 -11.93
N PHE A 258 -28.29 -9.44 -11.12
CA PHE A 258 -29.17 -8.37 -10.65
C PHE A 258 -29.79 -7.70 -11.88
N ARG A 259 -31.12 -7.61 -11.92
CA ARG A 259 -31.86 -6.98 -13.01
C ARG A 259 -32.88 -6.01 -12.46
N ILE A 260 -32.98 -4.86 -13.11
CA ILE A 260 -34.06 -3.91 -12.86
C ILE A 260 -35.20 -4.13 -13.88
N PRO A 261 -36.43 -3.69 -13.58
CA PRO A 261 -37.53 -3.76 -14.54
C PRO A 261 -37.23 -3.02 -15.85
N SER A 262 -37.67 -3.57 -16.98
CA SER A 262 -37.43 -2.97 -18.32
C SER A 262 -38.06 -1.58 -18.48
N SER A 263 -39.19 -1.32 -17.79
CA SER A 263 -39.80 0.01 -17.73
C SER A 263 -38.85 1.02 -17.09
N LEU A 264 -38.28 0.69 -15.94
CA LEU A 264 -37.30 1.52 -15.26
C LEU A 264 -36.04 1.72 -16.11
N THR A 265 -35.56 0.67 -16.78
CA THR A 265 -34.40 0.79 -17.71
C THR A 265 -34.65 1.85 -18.79
N SER A 266 -35.85 1.85 -19.38
CA SER A 266 -36.22 2.81 -20.42
C SER A 266 -36.32 4.24 -19.90
N GLU A 267 -36.84 4.42 -18.68
CA GLU A 267 -36.89 5.71 -17.98
C GLU A 267 -35.47 6.24 -17.69
N LEU A 268 -34.57 5.39 -17.21
CA LEU A 268 -33.17 5.75 -16.93
C LEU A 268 -32.43 6.17 -18.20
N LEU A 269 -32.50 5.35 -19.26
CA LEU A 269 -31.89 5.64 -20.57
C LEU A 269 -32.35 6.99 -21.14
N HIS A 270 -33.66 7.27 -21.05
CA HIS A 270 -34.21 8.56 -21.48
C HIS A 270 -33.67 9.73 -20.66
N SER A 271 -33.56 9.57 -19.34
CA SER A 271 -33.12 10.64 -18.44
C SER A 271 -31.63 11.01 -18.56
N CYS A 272 -30.82 10.15 -19.18
CA CYS A 272 -29.39 10.38 -19.39
C CYS A 272 -29.00 10.51 -20.88
N ASP A 273 -29.99 10.60 -21.78
CA ASP A 273 -29.82 10.66 -23.23
C ASP A 273 -28.91 9.54 -23.78
N LEU A 274 -29.17 8.30 -23.36
CA LEU A 274 -28.47 7.10 -23.82
C LEU A 274 -29.41 6.08 -24.44
N LYS A 275 -28.85 5.22 -25.30
CA LYS A 275 -29.49 4.02 -25.83
C LYS A 275 -28.93 2.78 -25.15
N ALA A 276 -29.67 1.67 -25.21
CA ALA A 276 -29.21 0.40 -24.66
C ALA A 276 -27.85 -0.03 -25.23
N ASP A 277 -27.64 0.17 -26.54
CA ASP A 277 -26.39 -0.17 -27.22
C ASP A 277 -25.19 0.71 -26.79
N ASP A 278 -25.45 1.84 -26.13
CA ASP A 278 -24.38 2.68 -25.59
C ASP A 278 -23.80 2.11 -24.28
N LEU A 279 -24.44 1.11 -23.66
CA LEU A 279 -24.05 0.54 -22.37
C LEU A 279 -23.39 -0.84 -22.48
N GLU A 280 -22.38 -1.06 -21.63
CA GLU A 280 -21.77 -2.35 -21.32
C GLU A 280 -22.64 -3.01 -20.23
N GLY A 281 -23.69 -3.72 -20.65
CA GLY A 281 -24.63 -4.39 -19.75
C GLY A 281 -25.84 -3.53 -19.36
N GLU A 282 -26.47 -3.87 -18.23
CA GLU A 282 -27.65 -3.19 -17.70
C GLU A 282 -27.28 -2.19 -16.59
N PHE A 283 -28.22 -1.33 -16.21
CA PHE A 283 -28.05 -0.48 -15.03
C PHE A 283 -28.01 -1.33 -13.74
N LEU A 284 -27.06 -1.00 -12.88
CA LEU A 284 -26.83 -1.61 -11.58
C LEU A 284 -27.14 -0.60 -10.45
N PRO A 285 -27.44 -1.06 -9.23
CA PRO A 285 -27.56 -0.16 -8.09
C PRO A 285 -26.16 0.34 -7.68
N VAL A 286 -26.10 1.54 -7.10
CA VAL A 286 -24.86 2.07 -6.51
C VAL A 286 -24.65 1.59 -5.08
N THR A 287 -23.39 1.47 -4.66
CA THR A 287 -23.04 1.27 -3.25
C THR A 287 -23.43 2.48 -2.39
N SER A 288 -23.57 2.31 -1.07
CA SER A 288 -23.84 3.46 -0.19
C SER A 288 -22.68 4.46 -0.20
N PHE A 289 -21.43 3.98 -0.34
CA PHE A 289 -20.28 4.87 -0.50
C PHE A 289 -20.33 5.67 -1.81
N GLN A 290 -20.70 5.03 -2.94
CA GLN A 290 -20.88 5.73 -4.21
C GLN A 290 -22.01 6.78 -4.10
N ARG A 291 -23.13 6.43 -3.46
CA ARG A 291 -24.23 7.37 -3.20
C ARG A 291 -23.79 8.58 -2.39
N LYS A 292 -23.02 8.35 -1.31
CA LYS A 292 -22.40 9.41 -0.49
C LYS A 292 -21.48 10.29 -1.33
N SER A 293 -20.60 9.68 -2.12
CA SER A 293 -19.63 10.39 -2.97
C SER A 293 -20.29 11.25 -4.05
N LEU A 294 -21.43 10.82 -4.59
CA LEU A 294 -22.20 11.62 -5.55
C LEU A 294 -22.80 12.89 -4.95
N GLY A 295 -23.04 12.92 -3.63
CA GLY A 295 -23.44 14.12 -2.90
C GLY A 295 -22.28 15.08 -2.60
N GLN A 296 -21.03 14.66 -2.83
CA GLN A 296 -19.84 15.45 -2.56
C GLN A 296 -19.33 16.19 -3.81
N LYS A 297 -18.69 17.34 -3.58
CA LYS A 297 -18.02 18.09 -4.65
C LYS A 297 -16.85 17.29 -5.22
N CYS A 298 -16.55 17.49 -6.50
CA CYS A 298 -15.38 16.87 -7.13
C CYS A 298 -14.09 17.38 -6.48
N LYS A 299 -13.11 16.50 -6.36
CA LYS A 299 -11.75 16.89 -5.99
C LYS A 299 -11.01 17.38 -7.22
N HIS A 300 -10.08 18.31 -7.04
CA HIS A 300 -9.13 18.70 -8.08
C HIS A 300 -7.72 18.25 -7.69
N ILE A 301 -7.11 17.42 -8.54
CA ILE A 301 -5.70 17.04 -8.42
C ILE A 301 -4.94 17.82 -9.49
N VAL A 302 -4.01 18.67 -9.07
CA VAL A 302 -3.26 19.57 -9.96
C VAL A 302 -1.84 19.05 -10.08
N PHE A 303 -1.44 18.69 -11.29
CA PHE A 303 -0.09 18.24 -11.63
C PHE A 303 0.69 19.36 -12.32
N GLU A 304 1.92 19.63 -11.90
CA GLU A 304 2.84 20.48 -12.63
C GLU A 304 3.47 19.68 -13.78
N LEU A 305 3.12 20.02 -15.02
CA LEU A 305 3.65 19.38 -16.21
C LEU A 305 5.05 19.93 -16.56
N PRO A 306 5.89 19.14 -17.26
CA PRO A 306 7.12 19.67 -17.83
C PRO A 306 6.81 20.74 -18.88
N GLN A 307 7.74 21.66 -19.14
CA GLN A 307 7.53 22.77 -20.07
C GLN A 307 7.20 22.34 -21.51
N ILE A 308 7.59 21.12 -21.89
CA ILE A 308 7.30 20.55 -23.20
C ILE A 308 6.47 19.29 -23.00
N VAL A 309 5.18 19.38 -23.31
CA VAL A 309 4.24 18.26 -23.36
C VAL A 309 3.55 18.23 -24.71
N ASP A 310 3.62 17.07 -25.38
CA ASP A 310 2.78 16.78 -26.54
C ASP A 310 1.32 16.61 -26.08
N HIS A 311 0.51 17.60 -26.42
CA HIS A 311 -0.90 17.66 -26.02
C HIS A 311 -1.75 16.59 -26.72
N ALA A 312 -1.57 16.40 -28.02
CA ALA A 312 -2.34 15.44 -28.79
C ALA A 312 -2.06 14.00 -28.31
N ARG A 313 -0.80 13.74 -27.94
CA ARG A 313 -0.41 12.48 -27.30
C ARG A 313 -1.04 12.31 -25.92
N LEU A 314 -1.14 13.37 -25.12
CA LEU A 314 -1.81 13.34 -23.82
C LEU A 314 -3.30 13.06 -23.94
N GLU A 315 -3.99 13.71 -24.87
CA GLU A 315 -5.42 13.47 -25.16
C GLU A 315 -5.65 12.02 -25.61
N LYS A 316 -4.81 11.52 -26.53
CA LYS A 316 -4.89 10.12 -26.99
C LYS A 316 -4.62 9.12 -25.87
N ALA A 317 -3.65 9.40 -25.01
CA ALA A 317 -3.33 8.57 -23.85
C ALA A 317 -4.51 8.51 -22.87
N TRP A 318 -5.08 9.67 -22.52
CA TRP A 318 -6.24 9.75 -21.64
C TRP A 318 -7.46 9.04 -22.22
N ALA A 319 -7.72 9.21 -23.52
CA ALA A 319 -8.76 8.47 -24.23
C ALA A 319 -8.61 6.96 -24.08
N ALA A 320 -7.40 6.44 -24.25
CA ALA A 320 -7.11 5.02 -24.14
C ALA A 320 -7.32 4.48 -22.72
N VAL A 321 -6.90 5.24 -21.70
CA VAL A 321 -7.12 4.88 -20.29
C VAL A 321 -8.62 4.85 -19.95
N CYS A 322 -9.38 5.88 -20.34
CA CYS A 322 -10.83 5.88 -20.18
C CYS A 322 -11.50 4.71 -20.92
N GLN A 323 -11.07 4.41 -22.14
CA GLN A 323 -11.62 3.30 -22.91
C GLN A 323 -11.28 1.93 -22.31
N LYS A 324 -10.16 1.80 -21.60
CA LYS A 324 -9.75 0.56 -20.95
C LYS A 324 -10.53 0.28 -19.67
N HIS A 325 -10.83 1.29 -18.86
CA HIS A 325 -11.43 1.10 -17.53
C HIS A 325 -12.90 1.53 -17.43
N ALA A 326 -13.78 0.58 -17.14
CA ALA A 326 -15.22 0.83 -17.08
C ALA A 326 -15.60 1.87 -16.00
N ALA A 327 -14.86 1.95 -14.90
CA ALA A 327 -15.10 3.00 -13.88
C ALA A 327 -14.99 4.42 -14.43
N LEU A 328 -14.05 4.68 -15.35
CA LEU A 328 -13.90 6.00 -15.99
C LEU A 328 -14.96 6.27 -17.08
N ARG A 329 -15.71 5.23 -17.48
CA ARG A 329 -16.88 5.31 -18.37
C ARG A 329 -18.21 5.16 -17.64
N SER A 330 -18.17 5.17 -16.30
CA SER A 330 -19.37 5.05 -15.48
C SER A 330 -20.25 6.27 -15.63
N VAL A 331 -21.54 6.03 -15.75
CA VAL A 331 -22.59 7.04 -15.72
C VAL A 331 -23.49 6.78 -14.53
N TYR A 332 -23.95 7.85 -13.91
CA TYR A 332 -24.87 7.79 -12.78
C TYR A 332 -26.16 8.52 -13.14
N VAL A 333 -27.27 7.93 -12.72
CA VAL A 333 -28.61 8.40 -13.07
C VAL A 333 -29.46 8.43 -11.81
N SER A 334 -29.77 9.64 -11.35
CA SER A 334 -30.70 9.88 -10.26
C SER A 334 -32.14 9.76 -10.77
N HIS A 335 -32.92 8.91 -10.14
CA HIS A 335 -34.32 8.66 -10.47
C HIS A 335 -35.12 8.24 -9.22
N ARG A 336 -36.16 9.01 -8.88
CA ARG A 336 -37.08 8.78 -7.73
C ARG A 336 -36.33 8.46 -6.43
N ASP A 337 -35.45 9.37 -6.03
CA ASP A 337 -34.61 9.29 -4.81
C ASP A 337 -33.63 8.10 -4.75
N GLN A 338 -33.44 7.41 -5.87
CA GLN A 338 -32.43 6.38 -6.02
C GLN A 338 -31.44 6.76 -7.11
N VAL A 339 -30.26 6.15 -7.05
CA VAL A 339 -29.24 6.33 -8.07
C VAL A 339 -28.86 4.98 -8.65
N TYR A 340 -28.75 4.94 -9.97
CA TYR A 340 -28.34 3.79 -10.74
C TYR A 340 -27.04 4.09 -11.49
N GLN A 341 -26.18 3.08 -11.61
CA GLN A 341 -24.93 3.15 -12.35
C GLN A 341 -25.04 2.35 -13.65
N GLY A 342 -24.59 2.93 -14.75
CA GLY A 342 -24.33 2.23 -16.01
C GLY A 342 -22.87 2.42 -16.42
N PHE A 343 -22.43 1.66 -17.41
CA PHE A 343 -21.08 1.75 -17.96
C PHE A 343 -21.18 1.97 -19.45
N ARG A 344 -20.58 3.03 -20.01
CA ARG A 344 -20.62 3.22 -21.46
C ARG A 344 -19.70 2.22 -22.17
N GLN A 345 -20.11 1.71 -23.33
CA GLN A 345 -19.24 0.90 -24.19
C GLN A 345 -18.07 1.72 -24.75
N GLN A 346 -18.31 3.00 -25.05
CA GLN A 346 -17.33 3.92 -25.61
C GLN A 346 -17.22 5.18 -24.75
N VAL A 347 -16.02 5.74 -24.68
CA VAL A 347 -15.77 7.00 -23.98
C VAL A 347 -16.49 8.17 -24.69
N SER A 348 -17.14 9.04 -23.91
CA SER A 348 -17.95 10.16 -24.43
C SER A 348 -17.17 11.47 -24.62
N GLN A 349 -16.15 11.74 -23.78
CA GLN A 349 -15.31 12.94 -23.86
C GLN A 349 -13.86 12.62 -23.52
N THR A 350 -12.95 12.95 -24.44
CA THR A 350 -11.50 12.74 -24.28
C THR A 350 -10.66 13.98 -24.58
N ILE A 351 -11.33 15.05 -25.03
CA ILE A 351 -10.69 16.35 -25.28
C ILE A 351 -10.21 16.91 -23.93
N ILE A 352 -8.99 17.42 -23.91
CA ILE A 352 -8.40 18.10 -22.76
C ILE A 352 -8.35 19.60 -23.09
N PRO A 353 -9.32 20.41 -22.65
CA PRO A 353 -9.33 21.82 -22.99
C PRO A 353 -8.06 22.53 -22.50
N ILE A 354 -7.52 23.44 -23.32
CA ILE A 354 -6.40 24.30 -22.94
C ILE A 354 -6.94 25.67 -22.54
N GLN A 355 -6.63 26.09 -21.31
CA GLN A 355 -6.89 27.44 -20.81
C GLN A 355 -5.57 28.19 -20.65
N SER A 356 -5.61 29.51 -20.82
CA SER A 356 -4.45 30.39 -20.69
C SER A 356 -4.65 31.35 -19.53
N ALA A 357 -3.63 31.47 -18.67
CA ALA A 357 -3.60 32.40 -17.55
C ALA A 357 -2.36 33.30 -17.62
N LEU A 358 -2.48 34.52 -17.08
CA LEU A 358 -1.34 35.42 -16.91
C LEU A 358 -0.36 34.81 -15.89
N PRO A 359 0.97 34.87 -16.12
CA PRO A 359 1.96 34.22 -15.25
C PRO A 359 1.87 34.65 -13.79
N ASP A 360 1.73 35.95 -13.51
CA ASP A 360 1.65 36.50 -12.14
C ASP A 360 0.30 36.23 -11.46
N ALA A 361 -0.68 35.68 -12.18
CA ALA A 361 -2.03 35.41 -11.69
C ALA A 361 -2.42 33.92 -11.76
N LEU A 362 -1.50 33.02 -12.13
CA LEU A 362 -1.83 31.61 -12.36
C LEU A 362 -2.43 30.93 -11.13
N ASP A 363 -1.86 31.14 -9.93
CA ASP A 363 -2.39 30.49 -8.73
C ASP A 363 -3.77 31.04 -8.32
N ALA A 364 -4.01 32.33 -8.51
CA ALA A 364 -5.32 32.93 -8.26
C ALA A 364 -6.36 32.44 -9.30
N TYR A 365 -5.96 32.35 -10.57
CA TYR A 365 -6.79 31.78 -11.63
C TYR A 365 -7.13 30.31 -11.35
N LEU A 366 -6.14 29.50 -11.00
CA LEU A 366 -6.31 28.08 -10.67
C LEU A 366 -7.29 27.91 -9.51
N ARG A 367 -7.15 28.69 -8.43
CA ARG A 367 -8.08 28.64 -7.29
C ARG A 367 -9.51 28.92 -7.73
N ARG A 368 -9.72 30.05 -8.43
CA ARG A 368 -11.04 30.41 -8.95
C ARG A 368 -11.61 29.34 -9.89
N PHE A 369 -10.79 28.80 -10.79
CA PHE A 369 -11.17 27.73 -11.70
C PHE A 369 -11.65 26.48 -10.93
N CYS A 370 -10.88 26.04 -9.94
CA CYS A 370 -11.24 24.89 -9.10
C CYS A 370 -12.53 25.15 -8.30
N ASP A 371 -12.70 26.35 -7.74
CA ASP A 371 -13.91 26.70 -6.99
C ASP A 371 -15.15 26.72 -7.90
N GLU A 372 -15.06 27.36 -9.08
CA GLU A 372 -16.16 27.42 -10.05
C GLU A 372 -16.54 26.04 -10.59
N GLU A 373 -15.56 25.20 -10.97
CA GLU A 373 -15.84 23.84 -11.46
C GLU A 373 -16.32 22.90 -10.34
N ALA A 374 -15.98 23.15 -9.08
CA ALA A 374 -16.49 22.37 -7.95
C ALA A 374 -17.99 22.61 -7.67
N GLU A 375 -18.52 23.80 -7.99
CA GLU A 375 -19.96 24.11 -7.89
C GLU A 375 -20.78 23.60 -9.08
N ARG A 376 -20.12 23.15 -10.14
CA ARG A 376 -20.80 22.76 -11.37
C ARG A 376 -21.49 21.40 -11.22
N ALA A 377 -22.81 21.39 -11.31
CA ALA A 377 -23.60 20.17 -11.28
C ALA A 377 -23.24 19.24 -12.47
N ILE A 378 -23.11 17.95 -12.18
CA ILE A 378 -22.95 16.91 -13.19
C ILE A 378 -24.35 16.37 -13.52
N PRO A 379 -24.84 16.51 -14.78
CA PRO A 379 -26.16 15.98 -15.15
C PRO A 379 -26.16 14.45 -15.17
N ASN A 380 -27.35 13.84 -15.13
CA ASN A 380 -27.52 12.40 -15.36
C ASN A 380 -26.80 11.99 -16.65
N GLY A 381 -25.99 10.92 -16.58
CA GLY A 381 -25.20 10.47 -17.74
C GLY A 381 -23.87 11.20 -17.97
N GLY A 382 -23.56 12.23 -17.18
CA GLY A 382 -22.32 13.01 -17.26
C GLY A 382 -21.08 12.26 -16.78
N SER A 383 -19.90 12.75 -17.17
CA SER A 383 -18.62 12.21 -16.71
C SER A 383 -18.27 12.73 -15.31
N HIS A 384 -17.82 11.83 -14.44
CA HIS A 384 -17.32 12.14 -13.10
C HIS A 384 -15.80 12.29 -13.04
N VAL A 385 -15.16 12.35 -14.21
CA VAL A 385 -13.74 12.66 -14.36
C VAL A 385 -13.53 13.57 -15.59
N ARG A 386 -12.70 14.60 -15.43
CA ARG A 386 -12.34 15.54 -16.50
C ARG A 386 -10.89 16.01 -16.32
N LEU A 387 -10.18 16.14 -17.43
CA LEU A 387 -8.87 16.77 -17.48
C LEU A 387 -8.97 18.14 -18.15
N THR A 388 -8.31 19.14 -17.57
CA THR A 388 -8.15 20.48 -18.16
C THR A 388 -6.69 20.88 -18.03
N ARG A 389 -6.09 21.41 -19.10
CA ARG A 389 -4.72 21.94 -19.07
C ARG A 389 -4.75 23.46 -18.92
N ILE A 390 -4.10 23.99 -17.90
CA ILE A 390 -4.00 25.43 -17.65
C ILE A 390 -2.55 25.86 -17.86
N THR A 391 -2.33 26.72 -18.85
CA THR A 391 -1.00 27.13 -19.31
C THR A 391 -0.72 28.60 -18.98
N SER A 392 0.53 28.90 -18.69
CA SER A 392 1.11 30.24 -18.61
C SER A 392 2.48 30.22 -19.28
N THR A 393 3.08 31.39 -19.48
CA THR A 393 4.46 31.48 -20.03
C THR A 393 5.53 30.80 -19.15
N ALA A 394 5.27 30.58 -17.86
CA ALA A 394 6.24 30.03 -16.90
C ALA A 394 5.92 28.60 -16.43
N ARG A 395 4.63 28.26 -16.33
CA ARG A 395 4.13 26.99 -15.77
C ARG A 395 3.02 26.41 -16.63
N ASP A 396 2.96 25.09 -16.64
CA ASP A 396 1.96 24.28 -17.33
C ASP A 396 1.35 23.30 -16.34
N LEU A 397 0.04 23.32 -16.19
CA LEU A 397 -0.69 22.56 -15.17
C LEU A 397 -1.69 21.63 -15.83
N LEU A 398 -1.74 20.38 -15.37
CA LEU A 398 -2.84 19.47 -15.67
C LEU A 398 -3.76 19.37 -14.44
N VAL A 399 -5.01 19.79 -14.58
CA VAL A 399 -6.02 19.67 -13.53
C VAL A 399 -6.91 18.47 -13.83
N MET A 400 -6.88 17.49 -12.94
CA MET A 400 -7.80 16.35 -12.92
C MET A 400 -8.92 16.64 -11.94
N GLN A 401 -10.11 16.96 -12.46
CA GLN A 401 -11.34 16.99 -11.69
C GLN A 401 -11.89 15.56 -11.61
N ILE A 402 -12.10 15.05 -10.40
CA ILE A 402 -12.54 13.67 -10.20
C ILE A 402 -13.42 13.53 -8.96
N ASN A 403 -14.57 12.87 -9.09
CA ASN A 403 -15.45 12.53 -7.96
C ASN A 403 -15.05 11.17 -7.37
N HIS A 404 -15.11 11.02 -6.05
CA HIS A 404 -14.73 9.80 -5.33
C HIS A 404 -15.61 8.58 -5.69
N VAL A 405 -16.73 8.78 -6.39
CA VAL A 405 -17.60 7.71 -6.88
C VAL A 405 -16.92 6.79 -7.90
N VAL A 406 -15.89 7.26 -8.62
CA VAL A 406 -15.20 6.47 -9.66
C VAL A 406 -13.81 5.96 -9.26
N TYR A 407 -13.30 6.31 -8.08
CA TYR A 407 -11.96 5.89 -7.64
C TYR A 407 -11.86 5.75 -6.11
N ASP A 408 -10.77 5.14 -5.66
CA ASP A 408 -10.37 4.98 -4.27
C ASP A 408 -8.84 5.07 -4.13
N ALA A 409 -8.34 4.86 -2.91
CA ALA A 409 -6.91 4.99 -2.61
C ALA A 409 -6.02 4.00 -3.40
N PHE A 410 -6.56 2.83 -3.77
CA PHE A 410 -5.84 1.80 -4.52
C PHE A 410 -5.89 2.02 -6.03
N SER A 411 -7.03 2.50 -6.54
CA SER A 411 -7.23 2.75 -7.96
C SER A 411 -6.59 4.06 -8.44
N ARG A 412 -6.38 5.06 -7.58
CA ARG A 412 -5.70 6.31 -7.97
C ARG A 412 -4.27 6.07 -8.52
N PRO A 413 -3.38 5.32 -7.84
CA PRO A 413 -2.08 4.95 -8.42
C PRO A 413 -2.17 4.23 -9.77
N ILE A 414 -3.21 3.41 -9.96
CA ILE A 414 -3.44 2.70 -11.22
C ILE A 414 -3.75 3.72 -12.32
N ILE A 415 -4.69 4.65 -12.11
CA ILE A 415 -5.04 5.70 -13.08
C ILE A 415 -3.79 6.45 -13.54
N LEU A 416 -2.93 6.88 -12.61
CA LEU A 416 -1.74 7.66 -12.94
C LEU A 416 -0.69 6.84 -13.70
N ARG A 417 -0.43 5.61 -13.26
CA ARG A 417 0.51 4.69 -13.94
C ARG A 417 0.03 4.33 -15.34
N GLU A 418 -1.27 4.12 -15.51
CA GLU A 418 -1.88 3.80 -16.80
C GLU A 418 -1.81 5.01 -17.75
N LEU A 419 -2.03 6.23 -17.24
CA LEU A 419 -1.84 7.46 -18.02
C LEU A 419 -0.38 7.65 -18.44
N GLU A 420 0.57 7.42 -17.54
CA GLU A 420 2.01 7.41 -17.86
C GLU A 420 2.34 6.39 -18.96
N SER A 421 1.88 5.15 -18.79
CA SER A 421 2.13 4.05 -19.73
C SER A 421 1.50 4.32 -21.10
N ALA A 422 0.26 4.81 -21.12
CA ALA A 422 -0.45 5.21 -22.33
C ALA A 422 0.25 6.38 -23.03
N TYR A 423 0.71 7.38 -22.27
CA TYR A 423 1.51 8.46 -22.82
C TYR A 423 2.79 7.89 -23.41
N ALA A 424 3.52 7.01 -22.72
CA ALA A 424 4.72 6.37 -23.24
C ALA A 424 4.49 5.48 -24.47
N GLY A 425 3.25 5.11 -24.78
CA GLY A 425 2.88 4.23 -25.90
C GLY A 425 2.88 2.73 -25.54
N HIS A 426 2.82 2.40 -24.25
CA HIS A 426 2.92 1.05 -23.70
C HIS A 426 1.69 0.68 -22.84
N LEU A 427 0.49 1.13 -23.22
CA LEU A 427 -0.71 0.74 -22.48
C LEU A 427 -1.01 -0.73 -22.73
N GLU A 428 -0.81 -1.55 -21.71
CA GLU A 428 -1.14 -2.98 -21.77
C GLU A 428 -2.66 -3.18 -21.95
N PRO A 429 -3.09 -4.25 -22.66
CA PRO A 429 -4.49 -4.61 -22.81
C PRO A 429 -5.22 -4.81 -21.46
N ARG A 430 -6.56 -4.83 -21.52
CA ARG A 430 -7.40 -5.13 -20.34
C ARG A 430 -7.01 -6.49 -19.76
N SER A 431 -6.88 -6.53 -18.44
CA SER A 431 -6.53 -7.77 -17.72
C SER A 431 -7.63 -8.82 -17.89
N GLN A 432 -7.28 -10.10 -17.69
CA GLN A 432 -8.24 -11.22 -17.62
C GLN A 432 -9.03 -11.26 -16.29
N PHE A 433 -8.82 -10.29 -15.41
CA PHE A 433 -9.52 -10.22 -14.12
C PHE A 433 -10.85 -9.49 -14.27
N PRO A 434 -11.85 -9.82 -13.43
CA PRO A 434 -13.12 -9.09 -13.37
C PRO A 434 -12.90 -7.58 -13.25
N ASP A 435 -13.60 -6.80 -14.09
CA ASP A 435 -13.63 -5.34 -13.99
C ASP A 435 -14.82 -4.90 -13.11
N ILE A 436 -14.92 -3.59 -12.83
CA ILE A 436 -15.98 -3.00 -12.00
C ILE A 436 -17.41 -3.47 -12.32
N PRO A 437 -17.86 -3.62 -13.59
CA PRO A 437 -19.23 -4.08 -13.88
C PRO A 437 -19.53 -5.47 -13.31
N GLU A 438 -18.56 -6.38 -13.38
CA GLU A 438 -18.67 -7.73 -12.82
C GLU A 438 -18.64 -7.68 -11.29
N TYR A 439 -17.73 -6.88 -10.71
CA TYR A 439 -17.70 -6.64 -9.26
C TYR A 439 -19.04 -6.10 -8.74
N MET A 440 -19.60 -5.08 -9.38
CA MET A 440 -20.86 -4.45 -8.98
C MET A 440 -22.04 -5.42 -9.11
N SER A 441 -22.04 -6.27 -10.13
CA SER A 441 -23.06 -7.31 -10.30
C SER A 441 -23.00 -8.35 -9.18
N LEU A 442 -21.79 -8.82 -8.83
CA LEU A 442 -21.57 -9.76 -7.72
C LEU A 442 -21.91 -9.13 -6.36
N TRP A 443 -21.52 -7.87 -6.14
CA TRP A 443 -21.84 -7.11 -4.94
C TRP A 443 -23.36 -6.93 -4.78
N ALA A 444 -24.07 -6.57 -5.85
CA ALA A 444 -25.52 -6.36 -5.81
C ALA A 444 -26.27 -7.65 -5.44
N ALA A 445 -25.83 -8.78 -6.00
CA ALA A 445 -26.39 -10.08 -5.66
C ALA A 445 -26.06 -10.50 -4.22
N ARG A 446 -24.82 -10.26 -3.76
CA ARG A 446 -24.39 -10.61 -2.40
C ARG A 446 -25.08 -9.78 -1.32
N ASN A 447 -25.40 -8.52 -1.61
CA ASN A 447 -26.20 -7.67 -0.71
C ASN A 447 -27.61 -8.19 -0.43
N GLN A 448 -28.09 -9.16 -1.21
CA GLN A 448 -29.38 -9.80 -1.00
C GLN A 448 -29.24 -11.18 -0.33
N SER A 449 -28.04 -11.58 0.09
CA SER A 449 -27.75 -12.90 0.64
C SER A 449 -28.28 -13.06 2.08
N PRO A 450 -29.24 -13.99 2.33
CA PRO A 450 -29.71 -14.26 3.69
C PRO A 450 -28.63 -14.77 4.64
N GLU A 451 -27.65 -15.52 4.10
CA GLU A 451 -26.51 -16.04 4.87
C GLU A 451 -25.67 -14.90 5.45
N ALA A 452 -25.36 -13.89 4.63
CA ALA A 452 -24.57 -12.76 5.08
C ALA A 452 -25.31 -11.91 6.13
N ILE A 453 -26.64 -11.78 6.00
CA ILE A 453 -27.47 -11.12 7.02
C ILE A 453 -27.50 -11.90 8.33
N GLY A 454 -27.61 -13.23 8.27
CA GLY A 454 -27.54 -14.08 9.46
C GLY A 454 -26.23 -13.90 10.24
N PHE A 455 -25.11 -13.82 9.53
CA PHE A 455 -23.82 -13.49 10.16
C PHE A 455 -23.86 -12.15 10.89
N TRP A 456 -24.39 -11.09 10.27
CA TRP A 456 -24.44 -9.76 10.89
C TRP A 456 -25.39 -9.70 12.09
N GLN A 457 -26.50 -10.44 12.05
CA GLN A 457 -27.42 -10.58 13.19
C GLN A 457 -26.72 -11.19 14.40
N ASP A 458 -25.92 -12.23 14.19
CA ASP A 458 -25.17 -12.88 15.26
C ASP A 458 -23.99 -12.02 15.72
N TYR A 459 -23.26 -11.41 14.78
CA TYR A 459 -22.08 -10.59 15.06
C TYR A 459 -22.42 -9.31 15.85
N LEU A 460 -23.54 -8.65 15.53
CA LEU A 460 -23.97 -7.40 16.18
C LEU A 460 -24.98 -7.62 17.30
N LYS A 461 -25.20 -8.87 17.73
CA LYS A 461 -26.19 -9.19 18.75
C LYS A 461 -25.85 -8.50 20.08
N GLY A 462 -26.72 -7.58 20.50
CA GLY A 462 -26.51 -6.79 21.73
C GLY A 462 -25.43 -5.72 21.61
N ALA A 463 -24.97 -5.40 20.39
CA ALA A 463 -24.05 -4.30 20.17
C ALA A 463 -24.77 -2.94 20.33
N GLU A 464 -24.10 -2.00 20.97
CA GLU A 464 -24.54 -0.62 21.12
C GLU A 464 -23.63 0.32 20.33
N MET A 465 -24.18 1.40 19.80
CA MET A 465 -23.37 2.40 19.12
C MET A 465 -22.52 3.17 20.13
N THR A 466 -21.22 3.25 19.88
CA THR A 466 -20.32 4.11 20.68
C THR A 466 -20.72 5.56 20.47
N PRO A 467 -21.09 6.31 21.54
CA PRO A 467 -21.44 7.71 21.42
C PRO A 467 -20.21 8.53 21.03
N SER A 468 -20.40 9.66 20.34
CA SER A 468 -19.28 10.56 20.08
C SER A 468 -18.83 11.22 21.38
N PRO A 469 -17.53 11.19 21.74
CA PRO A 469 -17.02 11.97 22.86
C PRO A 469 -16.86 13.46 22.52
N PHE A 470 -17.03 13.85 21.25
CA PHE A 470 -16.70 15.19 20.72
C PHE A 470 -17.93 15.98 20.22
N LEU A 471 -19.14 15.42 20.31
CA LEU A 471 -20.36 16.14 19.98
C LEU A 471 -20.84 16.95 21.20
N PRO A 472 -20.94 18.30 21.13
CA PRO A 472 -21.57 19.06 22.19
C PRO A 472 -23.09 18.83 22.17
N ALA A 473 -23.73 18.81 23.34
CA ALA A 473 -25.18 18.69 23.49
C ALA A 473 -25.97 19.84 22.81
N THR A 474 -25.30 20.93 22.44
CA THR A 474 -25.86 22.10 21.76
C THR A 474 -24.77 22.73 20.87
N ARG A 475 -24.83 22.53 19.55
CA ARG A 475 -24.09 23.35 18.57
C ARG A 475 -25.08 24.19 17.78
N ILE A 476 -24.72 25.45 17.53
CA ILE A 476 -25.55 26.44 16.83
C ILE A 476 -25.47 26.14 15.33
N GLU A 477 -26.60 25.90 14.68
CA GLU A 477 -26.73 25.48 13.26
C GLU A 477 -26.23 26.50 12.21
N ASN A 478 -25.57 27.60 12.61
CA ASN A 478 -25.27 28.75 11.74
C ASN A 478 -23.79 29.15 11.67
N GLU A 479 -22.85 28.36 12.20
CA GLU A 479 -21.41 28.63 12.00
C GLU A 479 -20.92 28.01 10.68
N GLU A 480 -20.02 28.72 9.99
CA GLU A 480 -19.37 28.26 8.77
C GLU A 480 -18.51 27.02 9.09
N VAL A 481 -18.95 25.84 8.62
CA VAL A 481 -18.25 24.57 8.90
C VAL A 481 -16.95 24.55 8.10
N THR A 482 -15.83 24.43 8.80
CA THR A 482 -14.48 24.32 8.20
C THR A 482 -13.89 22.94 8.50
N MET A 483 -12.73 22.63 7.92
CA MET A 483 -12.01 21.37 8.16
C MET A 483 -10.94 21.55 9.22
N VAL A 484 -10.85 20.61 10.15
CA VAL A 484 -9.73 20.50 11.11
C VAL A 484 -8.71 19.49 10.63
N PHE A 485 -7.44 19.68 10.99
CA PHE A 485 -6.36 18.74 10.71
C PHE A 485 -5.37 18.67 11.87
N ALA A 486 -5.16 17.48 12.41
CA ALA A 486 -4.18 17.19 13.44
C ALA A 486 -3.31 15.99 13.01
N MET A 487 -2.11 15.89 13.57
CA MET A 487 -1.17 14.84 13.17
C MET A 487 -0.29 14.39 14.35
N ALA A 488 -0.06 13.09 14.45
CA ALA A 488 0.95 12.48 15.31
C ALA A 488 1.96 11.70 14.47
N LEU A 489 3.23 11.71 14.88
CA LEU A 489 4.28 10.94 14.23
C LEU A 489 4.49 9.63 14.99
N LEU A 490 4.28 8.52 14.31
CA LEU A 490 4.43 7.17 14.85
C LEU A 490 5.80 6.59 14.49
N PRO A 491 6.45 5.85 15.41
CA PRO A 491 7.64 5.09 15.06
C PRO A 491 7.31 3.99 14.05
N THR A 492 8.33 3.39 13.46
CA THR A 492 8.18 2.15 12.70
C THR A 492 7.44 1.10 13.54
N LEU A 493 6.25 0.70 13.08
CA LEU A 493 5.42 -0.29 13.75
C LEU A 493 5.99 -1.69 13.51
N THR A 494 6.23 -2.43 14.58
CA THR A 494 6.77 -3.80 14.56
C THR A 494 5.76 -4.76 15.20
N PRO A 495 4.64 -5.06 14.50
CA PRO A 495 3.63 -5.95 15.05
C PRO A 495 4.19 -7.36 15.29
N PRO A 496 3.77 -8.05 16.36
CA PRO A 496 4.10 -9.46 16.57
C PRO A 496 3.66 -10.34 15.39
N SER A 497 4.33 -11.49 15.23
CA SER A 497 4.07 -12.42 14.12
C SER A 497 2.57 -12.75 13.99
N GLY A 498 2.03 -12.62 12.78
CA GLY A 498 0.61 -12.86 12.48
C GLY A 498 -0.32 -11.66 12.67
N LEU A 499 0.19 -10.49 13.08
CA LEU A 499 -0.57 -9.25 13.23
C LEU A 499 -0.14 -8.19 12.21
N THR A 500 -1.05 -7.26 11.89
CA THR A 500 -0.80 -6.17 10.92
C THR A 500 -0.72 -4.80 11.62
N ALA A 501 -0.10 -3.83 10.96
CA ALA A 501 -0.13 -2.43 11.42
C ALA A 501 -1.56 -1.87 11.54
N ALA A 502 -2.48 -2.35 10.70
CA ALA A 502 -3.90 -2.03 10.83
C ALA A 502 -4.44 -2.50 12.19
N CYS A 503 -4.12 -3.73 12.65
CA CYS A 503 -4.56 -4.23 13.96
C CYS A 503 -4.18 -3.29 15.11
N PHE A 504 -2.98 -2.72 15.07
CA PHE A 504 -2.49 -1.79 16.08
C PHE A 504 -3.38 -0.57 16.19
N ILE A 505 -3.65 0.06 15.05
CA ILE A 505 -4.43 1.29 15.02
C ILE A 505 -5.88 1.01 15.38
N ARG A 506 -6.47 -0.08 14.87
CA ARG A 506 -7.84 -0.49 15.24
C ARG A 506 -8.00 -0.65 16.75
N ALA A 507 -7.10 -1.44 17.35
CA ALA A 507 -7.14 -1.74 18.78
C ALA A 507 -6.85 -0.48 19.63
N ALA A 508 -5.88 0.33 19.22
CA ALA A 508 -5.56 1.58 19.91
C ALA A 508 -6.70 2.59 19.83
N THR A 509 -7.34 2.73 18.66
CA THR A 509 -8.51 3.59 18.47
C THR A 509 -9.68 3.11 19.31
N ALA A 510 -9.98 1.80 19.33
CA ALA A 510 -11.03 1.25 20.19
C ALA A 510 -10.74 1.52 21.69
N LEU A 511 -9.49 1.36 22.13
CA LEU A 511 -9.09 1.59 23.51
C LEU A 511 -9.16 3.08 23.91
N VAL A 512 -8.73 4.00 23.03
CA VAL A 512 -8.81 5.45 23.27
C VAL A 512 -10.25 5.93 23.26
N LEU A 513 -11.08 5.49 22.30
CA LEU A 513 -12.49 5.83 22.25
C LEU A 513 -13.23 5.28 23.47
N SER A 514 -12.93 4.05 23.90
CA SER A 514 -13.41 3.48 25.17
C SER A 514 -13.10 4.36 26.36
N HIS A 515 -11.87 4.83 26.49
CA HIS A 515 -11.50 5.70 27.60
C HIS A 515 -12.20 7.06 27.55
N LEU A 516 -12.48 7.59 26.36
CA LEU A 516 -13.15 8.88 26.18
C LEU A 516 -14.68 8.81 26.32
N THR A 517 -15.30 7.67 25.99
CA THR A 517 -16.76 7.52 25.89
C THR A 517 -17.35 6.60 26.96
N GLY A 518 -16.52 5.76 27.58
CA GLY A 518 -16.97 4.61 28.38
C GLY A 518 -17.42 3.40 27.56
N CYS A 519 -17.31 3.43 26.22
CA CYS A 519 -17.84 2.40 25.30
C CYS A 519 -16.75 1.76 24.41
N ASN A 520 -16.73 0.43 24.35
CA ASN A 520 -15.60 -0.37 23.86
C ASN A 520 -15.76 -0.87 22.40
N ASP A 521 -15.63 -0.08 21.32
CA ASP A 521 -15.65 -0.62 19.94
C ASP A 521 -14.88 0.23 18.87
N GLY A 522 -14.20 -0.39 17.87
CA GLY A 522 -13.42 0.28 16.77
C GLY A 522 -12.97 -0.62 15.59
N ARG A 523 -12.58 -0.11 14.39
CA ARG A 523 -12.79 -0.75 13.03
C ARG A 523 -11.62 -0.91 12.03
N ASP A 524 -11.64 -1.92 11.09
CA ASP A 524 -11.08 -2.01 9.66
C ASP A 524 -10.35 -3.30 9.07
N LEU A 525 -9.88 -3.34 7.78
CA LEU A 525 -9.89 -4.51 6.80
C LEU A 525 -8.80 -4.54 5.65
N PRO A 526 -8.40 -5.68 4.99
CA PRO A 526 -8.49 -5.85 3.48
C PRO A 526 -8.87 -7.23 2.80
N LEU A 527 -9.14 -7.25 1.46
CA LEU A 527 -9.40 -8.44 0.58
C LEU A 527 -8.28 -8.69 -0.48
N LYS A 528 -8.18 -9.89 -1.07
CA LYS A 528 -7.15 -10.27 -2.09
C LYS A 528 -7.52 -9.85 -3.52
N HIS A 529 -6.57 -9.26 -4.26
CA HIS A 529 -6.63 -8.83 -5.68
C HIS A 529 -7.52 -7.61 -6.01
N ILE A 530 -8.18 -7.02 -5.00
CA ILE A 530 -8.90 -5.74 -5.13
C ILE A 530 -7.96 -4.58 -5.49
N ASP A 531 -6.70 -4.69 -5.10
CA ASP A 531 -5.61 -3.75 -5.35
C ASP A 531 -5.28 -3.53 -6.83
N LYS A 532 -5.86 -4.33 -7.73
CA LYS A 532 -5.66 -4.24 -9.19
C LYS A 532 -6.87 -3.71 -9.95
N LEU A 533 -7.98 -3.48 -9.26
CA LEU A 533 -9.24 -3.08 -9.87
C LEU A 533 -9.39 -1.55 -9.79
N LEU A 534 -9.73 -0.94 -10.93
CA LEU A 534 -9.90 0.51 -11.01
C LEU A 534 -11.38 0.83 -10.84
N GLY A 535 -11.74 1.42 -9.70
CA GLY A 535 -13.06 1.94 -9.37
C GLY A 535 -13.20 2.16 -7.87
N CYS A 536 -14.34 2.68 -7.43
CA CYS A 536 -14.60 2.83 -6.01
C CYS A 536 -15.19 1.54 -5.43
N THR A 537 -14.36 0.76 -4.74
CA THR A 537 -14.78 -0.52 -4.12
C THR A 537 -14.90 -0.46 -2.60
N MET A 538 -14.82 0.75 -2.03
CA MET A 538 -14.85 0.94 -0.58
C MET A 538 -16.20 0.53 0.02
N ALA A 539 -16.14 -0.23 1.11
CA ALA A 539 -17.25 -0.54 1.99
C ALA A 539 -16.86 -0.12 3.42
N GLU A 540 -17.82 0.38 4.20
CA GLU A 540 -17.61 0.87 5.58
C GLU A 540 -18.32 -0.05 6.60
N PRO A 541 -17.91 -1.33 6.75
CA PRO A 541 -18.63 -2.27 7.61
C PRO A 541 -18.50 -1.93 9.11
N PRO A 542 -19.54 -2.22 9.93
CA PRO A 542 -19.43 -2.11 11.38
C PRO A 542 -18.30 -3.00 11.91
N THR A 543 -17.61 -2.54 12.95
CA THR A 543 -16.68 -3.38 13.70
C THR A 543 -16.97 -3.26 15.17
N GLN A 544 -16.98 -4.43 15.82
CA GLN A 544 -17.07 -4.57 17.25
C GLN A 544 -15.71 -5.08 17.77
N ILE A 545 -15.11 -4.38 18.73
CA ILE A 545 -13.88 -4.79 19.42
C ILE A 545 -14.17 -4.84 20.92
N LEU A 546 -14.40 -6.05 21.43
CA LEU A 546 -14.57 -6.26 22.85
C LEU A 546 -13.21 -6.14 23.56
N ILE A 547 -13.09 -5.17 24.46
CA ILE A 547 -11.89 -4.99 25.26
C ILE A 547 -11.88 -6.03 26.41
N PRO A 548 -10.93 -6.98 26.43
CA PRO A 548 -10.91 -8.04 27.42
C PRO A 548 -10.58 -7.47 28.81
N GLN A 549 -11.44 -7.72 29.81
CA GLN A 549 -11.16 -7.32 31.19
C GLN A 549 -9.96 -8.11 31.73
N GLY A 550 -8.95 -7.40 32.22
CA GLY A 550 -7.71 -8.01 32.71
C GLY A 550 -6.83 -8.62 31.62
N GLY A 551 -7.13 -8.39 30.33
CA GLY A 551 -6.32 -8.86 29.21
C GLY A 551 -5.09 -7.98 28.96
N THR A 552 -4.18 -8.51 28.16
CA THR A 552 -2.99 -7.80 27.68
C THR A 552 -3.26 -7.02 26.40
N VAL A 553 -2.32 -6.15 26.01
CA VAL A 553 -2.33 -5.52 24.68
C VAL A 553 -2.37 -6.58 23.57
N LEU A 554 -1.59 -7.65 23.69
CA LEU A 554 -1.56 -8.73 22.71
C LEU A 554 -2.90 -9.45 22.59
N ASP A 555 -3.62 -9.64 23.71
CA ASP A 555 -4.96 -10.22 23.69
C ASP A 555 -5.94 -9.33 22.92
N LEU A 556 -5.89 -8.01 23.12
CA LEU A 556 -6.71 -7.06 22.37
C LEU A 556 -6.36 -7.05 20.87
N LEU A 557 -5.06 -7.10 20.53
CA LEU A 557 -4.60 -7.15 19.14
C LEU A 557 -5.04 -8.44 18.43
N ARG A 558 -4.90 -9.59 19.11
CA ARG A 558 -5.38 -10.89 18.61
C ARG A 558 -6.90 -10.92 18.48
N HIS A 559 -7.62 -10.35 19.45
CA HIS A 559 -9.07 -10.20 19.37
C HIS A 559 -9.47 -9.37 18.14
N SER A 560 -8.84 -8.22 17.93
CA SER A 560 -9.06 -7.36 16.76
C SER A 560 -8.80 -8.12 15.45
N GLN A 561 -7.69 -8.85 15.35
CA GLN A 561 -7.33 -9.63 14.15
C GLN A 561 -8.30 -10.81 13.90
N HIS A 562 -8.74 -11.50 14.95
CA HIS A 562 -9.65 -12.63 14.86
C HIS A 562 -11.07 -12.20 14.45
N GLN A 563 -11.59 -11.13 15.07
CA GLN A 563 -12.87 -10.54 14.68
C GLN A 563 -12.84 -10.09 13.23
N TYR A 564 -11.75 -9.44 12.84
CA TYR A 564 -11.52 -9.02 11.48
C TYR A 564 -11.59 -10.23 10.52
N ALA A 565 -10.83 -11.31 10.76
CA ALA A 565 -10.80 -12.49 9.89
C ALA A 565 -12.17 -13.16 9.70
N LYS A 566 -13.02 -13.19 10.73
CA LYS A 566 -14.37 -13.78 10.66
C LYS A 566 -15.33 -12.96 9.80
N ARG A 567 -15.16 -11.64 9.79
CA ARG A 567 -16.05 -10.70 9.13
C ARG A 567 -15.79 -10.63 7.62
N ILE A 568 -14.56 -10.92 7.17
CA ILE A 568 -14.12 -10.86 5.76
C ILE A 568 -15.15 -11.35 4.73
N PRO A 569 -15.77 -12.53 4.92
CA PRO A 569 -16.73 -13.04 3.93
C PRO A 569 -18.04 -12.24 3.86
N HIS A 570 -18.32 -11.31 4.78
CA HIS A 570 -19.63 -10.67 4.91
C HIS A 570 -19.57 -9.13 4.84
N GLU A 571 -18.40 -8.53 4.62
CA GLU A 571 -18.20 -7.07 4.66
C GLU A 571 -18.74 -6.30 3.47
N THR A 572 -19.07 -6.99 2.38
CA THR A 572 -19.68 -6.36 1.21
C THR A 572 -21.14 -5.95 1.44
N ILE A 573 -21.72 -6.32 2.59
CA ILE A 573 -23.10 -5.94 2.93
C ILE A 573 -23.11 -4.48 3.41
N GLU A 574 -23.98 -3.68 2.80
CA GLU A 574 -24.04 -2.25 3.06
C GLU A 574 -24.57 -1.90 4.45
N TRP A 575 -24.05 -0.81 5.00
CA TRP A 575 -24.41 -0.26 6.31
C TRP A 575 -25.93 -0.12 6.52
N ASP A 576 -26.64 0.52 5.59
CA ASP A 576 -28.09 0.73 5.69
C ASP A 576 -28.87 -0.59 5.69
N HIS A 577 -28.34 -1.58 4.98
CA HIS A 577 -28.93 -2.91 4.89
C HIS A 577 -28.68 -3.70 6.18
N ILE A 578 -27.48 -3.60 6.76
CA ILE A 578 -27.15 -4.14 8.08
C ILE A 578 -28.04 -3.52 9.15
N ILE A 579 -28.19 -2.19 9.21
CA ILE A 579 -29.06 -1.52 10.19
C ILE A 579 -30.47 -2.10 10.10
N LYS A 580 -31.04 -2.09 8.89
CA LYS A 580 -32.43 -2.46 8.64
C LYS A 580 -32.74 -3.91 8.96
N HIS A 581 -31.80 -4.83 8.70
CA HIS A 581 -32.07 -6.27 8.72
C HIS A 581 -31.33 -7.05 9.80
N ALA A 582 -30.29 -6.47 10.43
CA ALA A 582 -29.43 -7.16 11.37
C ALA A 582 -29.32 -6.49 12.76
N THR A 583 -29.92 -5.32 12.97
CA THR A 583 -29.80 -4.58 14.24
C THR A 583 -31.16 -4.04 14.71
N SER A 584 -31.21 -3.60 15.97
CA SER A 584 -32.33 -2.81 16.51
C SER A 584 -32.08 -1.29 16.45
N TRP A 585 -31.02 -0.86 15.76
CA TRP A 585 -30.66 0.55 15.68
C TRP A 585 -31.64 1.33 14.80
N PRO A 586 -31.92 2.62 15.10
CA PRO A 586 -32.80 3.44 14.27
C PRO A 586 -32.30 3.58 12.83
N ALA A 587 -33.23 3.70 11.86
CA ALA A 587 -32.88 4.03 10.49
C ALA A 587 -32.13 5.38 10.42
N GLY A 588 -31.08 5.45 9.61
CA GLY A 588 -30.23 6.65 9.52
C GLY A 588 -29.17 6.78 10.61
N THR A 589 -28.97 5.76 11.46
CA THR A 589 -27.84 5.71 12.40
C THR A 589 -26.52 5.87 11.64
N LYS A 590 -25.66 6.78 12.10
CA LYS A 590 -24.35 7.07 11.50
C LYS A 590 -23.21 6.66 12.43
N CYS A 591 -22.05 6.44 11.82
CA CYS A 591 -20.80 6.23 12.54
C CYS A 591 -20.17 7.59 12.82
N VAL A 592 -19.58 7.77 14.00
CA VAL A 592 -18.97 9.05 14.38
C VAL A 592 -17.57 9.22 13.79
N SER A 593 -16.85 8.11 13.59
CA SER A 593 -15.50 8.11 13.07
C SER A 593 -15.25 6.96 12.11
N THR A 594 -14.39 7.21 11.13
CA THR A 594 -13.94 6.27 10.11
C THR A 594 -12.42 6.13 10.25
N LEU A 595 -11.95 4.91 10.49
CA LEU A 595 -10.53 4.61 10.40
C LEU A 595 -10.18 4.38 8.93
N VAL A 596 -9.08 4.96 8.47
CA VAL A 596 -8.52 4.71 7.15
C VAL A 596 -7.06 4.30 7.34
N VAL A 597 -6.67 3.17 6.76
CA VAL A 597 -5.26 2.76 6.72
C VAL A 597 -4.82 2.82 5.27
N ALA A 598 -4.12 3.89 4.89
CA ALA A 598 -3.71 4.13 3.52
C ALA A 598 -2.26 3.63 3.28
N PRO A 599 -1.99 2.98 2.13
CA PRO A 599 -0.62 2.60 1.76
C PRO A 599 0.27 3.82 1.47
N ALA A 600 1.60 3.63 1.57
CA ALA A 600 2.64 4.65 1.32
C ALA A 600 3.04 4.75 -0.16
N PRO A 601 3.55 5.91 -0.65
CA PRO A 601 3.05 7.29 -0.49
C PRO A 601 2.05 7.67 -1.62
N ALA A 602 1.62 8.93 -1.66
CA ALA A 602 0.79 9.45 -2.75
C ALA A 602 1.42 9.17 -4.13
N PRO A 603 0.65 8.67 -5.11
CA PRO A 603 1.20 8.30 -6.40
C PRO A 603 1.65 9.55 -7.18
N SER A 604 2.86 9.50 -7.73
CA SER A 604 3.40 10.53 -8.62
C SER A 604 3.05 10.20 -10.07
N LEU A 605 2.62 11.21 -10.84
CA LEU A 605 2.49 11.09 -12.29
C LEU A 605 3.84 11.38 -12.94
N THR A 606 4.26 10.60 -13.94
CA THR A 606 5.43 10.90 -14.77
C THR A 606 4.99 11.08 -16.22
N ILE A 607 5.38 12.18 -16.87
CA ILE A 607 5.10 12.44 -18.28
C ILE A 607 6.41 12.68 -19.02
N GLY A 608 6.67 11.90 -20.07
CA GLY A 608 7.90 12.03 -20.86
C GLY A 608 9.19 11.78 -20.05
N GLY A 609 9.12 11.01 -18.97
CA GLY A 609 10.25 10.77 -18.06
C GLY A 609 10.48 11.86 -17.01
N HIS A 610 9.61 12.87 -16.94
CA HIS A 610 9.63 13.92 -15.91
C HIS A 610 8.56 13.67 -14.87
N GLU A 611 8.95 13.65 -13.59
CA GLU A 611 8.01 13.62 -12.48
C GLU A 611 7.18 14.91 -12.48
N CYS A 612 5.87 14.76 -12.32
CA CYS A 612 4.90 15.84 -12.27
C CYS A 612 4.37 15.97 -10.82
N PRO A 613 4.93 16.87 -10.00
CA PRO A 613 4.46 17.10 -8.64
C PRO A 613 2.97 17.40 -8.61
N SER A 614 2.24 16.79 -7.67
CA SER A 614 0.80 16.97 -7.52
C SER A 614 0.44 17.71 -6.24
N LYS A 615 -0.60 18.54 -6.29
CA LYS A 615 -1.31 19.06 -5.12
C LYS A 615 -2.80 18.77 -5.24
N GLU A 616 -3.45 18.46 -4.12
CA GLU A 616 -4.90 18.29 -4.08
C GLU A 616 -5.57 19.57 -3.58
N VAL A 617 -6.68 19.91 -4.21
CA VAL A 617 -7.60 20.96 -3.76
C VAL A 617 -8.89 20.27 -3.34
N PHE A 618 -9.18 20.37 -2.04
CA PHE A 618 -10.38 19.82 -1.44
C PHE A 618 -11.49 20.88 -1.44
N HIS A 619 -12.69 20.49 -1.86
CA HIS A 619 -13.86 21.35 -1.89
C HIS A 619 -14.95 20.74 -1.02
N GLY A 620 -15.45 21.51 -0.05
CA GLY A 620 -16.52 21.10 0.85
C GLY A 620 -16.06 20.67 2.25
N THR A 621 -16.93 19.95 2.94
CA THR A 621 -16.71 19.41 4.28
C THR A 621 -16.89 17.90 4.25
N LEU A 622 -16.14 17.19 5.09
CA LEU A 622 -16.40 15.77 5.30
C LEU A 622 -17.60 15.58 6.24
N ASP A 623 -18.24 14.42 6.13
CA ASP A 623 -19.40 14.06 6.97
C ASP A 623 -19.00 13.37 8.28
N ASP A 624 -17.73 12.98 8.43
CA ASP A 624 -17.22 12.15 9.52
C ASP A 624 -15.83 12.61 9.99
N ILE A 625 -15.38 12.07 11.13
CA ILE A 625 -13.99 12.20 11.61
C ILE A 625 -13.17 11.04 11.04
N TYR A 626 -12.12 11.36 10.29
CA TYR A 626 -11.20 10.40 9.70
C TYR A 626 -9.94 10.30 10.54
N ILE A 627 -9.51 9.06 10.82
CA ILE A 627 -8.20 8.75 11.40
C ILE A 627 -7.43 8.02 10.31
N GLU A 628 -6.41 8.64 9.74
CA GLU A 628 -5.66 8.09 8.60
C GLU A 628 -4.21 7.78 8.99
N LEU A 629 -3.79 6.52 8.89
CA LEU A 629 -2.37 6.20 8.84
C LEU A 629 -1.88 6.45 7.42
N MET A 630 -1.07 7.49 7.26
CA MET A 630 -0.42 7.80 6.00
C MET A 630 0.84 6.95 5.90
N GLY A 631 0.88 6.06 4.93
CA GLY A 631 2.12 5.37 4.63
C GLY A 631 3.20 6.38 4.19
N SER A 632 4.38 6.32 4.82
CA SER A 632 5.50 7.21 4.53
C SER A 632 6.70 6.42 3.98
N ALA A 633 7.40 7.00 3.01
CA ALA A 633 8.70 6.50 2.55
C ALA A 633 9.84 6.76 3.57
N THR A 634 9.56 7.53 4.62
CA THR A 634 10.52 7.93 5.68
C THR A 634 9.94 7.65 7.07
N ASP A 635 10.75 7.08 7.96
CA ASP A 635 10.47 7.01 9.41
C ASP A 635 10.61 8.43 10.01
N PRO A 636 9.63 8.95 10.79
CA PRO A 636 8.38 8.33 11.28
C PRO A 636 7.16 8.40 10.33
N SER A 637 6.19 7.50 10.52
CA SER A 637 4.92 7.45 9.76
C SER A 637 3.88 8.43 10.34
N PRO A 638 3.25 9.30 9.52
CA PRO A 638 2.21 10.19 10.00
C PRO A 638 0.87 9.47 10.25
N LEU A 639 0.27 9.73 11.41
CA LEU A 639 -1.14 9.46 11.72
C LEU A 639 -1.89 10.80 11.69
N ALA A 640 -2.73 11.00 10.67
CA ALA A 640 -3.54 12.20 10.51
C ALA A 640 -4.94 12.01 11.10
N ILE A 641 -5.50 13.09 11.65
CA ILE A 641 -6.89 13.17 12.09
C ILE A 641 -7.50 14.40 11.46
N PHE A 642 -8.60 14.22 10.75
CA PHE A 642 -9.28 15.32 10.07
C PHE A 642 -10.77 15.09 9.98
N GLY A 643 -11.53 16.18 9.99
CA GLY A 643 -12.99 16.15 9.99
C GLY A 643 -13.55 17.56 10.00
N PRO A 644 -14.88 17.72 9.92
CA PRO A 644 -15.51 19.03 9.98
C PRO A 644 -15.51 19.59 11.41
N THR A 645 -15.43 20.92 11.56
CA THR A 645 -15.55 21.62 12.85
C THR A 645 -16.90 21.38 13.54
N SER A 646 -17.92 20.96 12.78
CA SER A 646 -19.22 20.54 13.30
C SER A 646 -19.16 19.25 14.11
N LEU A 647 -18.13 18.41 13.92
CA LEU A 647 -17.94 17.13 14.63
C LEU A 647 -16.80 17.14 15.63
N ILE A 648 -15.70 17.84 15.36
CA ILE A 648 -14.52 17.87 16.22
C ILE A 648 -13.80 19.21 16.09
N SER A 649 -13.47 19.85 17.21
CA SER A 649 -12.67 21.07 17.23
C SER A 649 -11.19 20.78 16.98
N GLN A 650 -10.42 21.82 16.62
CA GLN A 650 -8.99 21.66 16.39
C GLN A 650 -8.23 21.21 17.65
N GLU A 651 -8.66 21.66 18.84
CA GLU A 651 -8.07 21.25 20.13
C GLU A 651 -8.38 19.78 20.45
N GLU A 652 -9.61 19.34 20.21
CA GLU A 652 -10.01 17.93 20.36
C GLU A 652 -9.26 17.02 19.37
N ALA A 653 -9.10 17.45 18.11
CA ALA A 653 -8.35 16.70 17.10
C ALA A 653 -6.87 16.55 17.48
N ASN A 654 -6.24 17.63 17.97
CA ASN A 654 -4.87 17.58 18.48
C ASN A 654 -4.74 16.63 19.67
N THR A 655 -5.67 16.73 20.62
CA THR A 655 -5.71 15.84 21.81
C THR A 655 -5.86 14.39 21.40
N LEU A 656 -6.76 14.08 20.46
CA LEU A 656 -6.97 12.73 19.96
C LEU A 656 -5.71 12.18 19.25
N ALA A 657 -5.03 13.00 18.45
CA ALA A 657 -3.79 12.62 17.77
C ALA A 657 -2.68 12.30 18.78
N GLU A 658 -2.52 13.14 19.82
CA GLU A 658 -1.56 12.92 20.89
C GLU A 658 -1.84 11.62 21.67
N LYS A 659 -3.08 11.41 22.10
CA LYS A 659 -3.49 10.21 22.84
C LYS A 659 -3.29 8.94 22.01
N LEU A 660 -3.75 8.92 20.76
CA LEU A 660 -3.54 7.78 19.86
C LEU A 660 -2.05 7.53 19.62
N GLY A 661 -1.27 8.59 19.38
CA GLY A 661 0.18 8.49 19.21
C GLY A 661 0.88 7.92 20.45
N LYS A 662 0.42 8.27 21.66
CA LYS A 662 0.94 7.73 22.93
C LYS A 662 0.57 6.25 23.11
N VAL A 663 -0.69 5.87 22.90
CA VAL A 663 -1.16 4.48 23.04
C VAL A 663 -0.51 3.55 22.01
N ILE A 664 -0.43 3.96 20.74
CA ILE A 664 0.20 3.15 19.68
C ILE A 664 1.69 2.92 19.97
N ARG A 665 2.40 3.91 20.51
CA ARG A 665 3.80 3.75 20.93
C ARG A 665 3.94 2.71 22.05
N GLN A 666 3.06 2.74 23.04
CA GLN A 666 3.04 1.74 24.12
C GLN A 666 2.72 0.34 23.61
N PHE A 667 1.76 0.21 22.69
CA PHE A 667 1.45 -1.08 22.05
C PHE A 667 2.66 -1.66 21.32
N ASN A 668 3.47 -0.81 20.69
CA ASN A 668 4.68 -1.21 19.97
C ASN A 668 5.82 -1.64 20.89
N SER A 669 5.97 -1.01 22.05
CA SER A 669 7.05 -1.32 23.00
C SER A 669 6.70 -2.40 24.02
N MET A 670 5.42 -2.57 24.36
CA MET A 670 4.96 -3.39 25.49
C MET A 670 3.73 -4.25 25.13
N PRO A 671 3.82 -5.16 24.14
CA PRO A 671 2.66 -5.95 23.70
C PRO A 671 2.14 -6.93 24.76
N GLU A 672 2.97 -7.35 25.71
CA GLU A 672 2.57 -8.31 26.76
C GLU A 672 2.02 -7.63 28.03
N GLU A 673 2.03 -6.30 28.10
CA GLU A 673 1.55 -5.57 29.28
C GLU A 673 0.02 -5.61 29.40
N LEU A 674 -0.47 -5.50 30.64
CA LEU A 674 -1.90 -5.43 30.92
C LEU A 674 -2.49 -4.14 30.32
N LEU A 675 -3.70 -4.23 29.77
CA LEU A 675 -4.41 -3.06 29.24
C LEU A 675 -4.62 -1.96 30.29
N SER A 676 -4.72 -2.33 31.57
CA SER A 676 -4.82 -1.40 32.69
C SER A 676 -3.54 -0.61 32.97
N ALA A 677 -2.40 -1.05 32.43
CA ALA A 677 -1.11 -0.36 32.55
C ALA A 677 -0.88 0.67 31.43
N ILE A 678 -1.76 0.73 30.43
CA ILE A 678 -1.64 1.66 29.31
C ILE A 678 -2.05 3.06 29.76
N GLU A 679 -1.14 4.00 29.58
CA GLU A 679 -1.38 5.40 29.89
C GLU A 679 -1.98 6.16 28.71
N PHE A 680 -2.97 7.02 28.98
CA PHE A 680 -3.60 7.88 27.98
C PHE A 680 -2.95 9.26 27.89
#